data_AF-S8BP85-F1
#
_entry.id   AF-S8BP85-F1
#
_cell.length_a   1.000
_cell.length_b   1.000
_cell.length_c   1.000
_cell.angle_alpha   90.00
_cell.angle_beta   90.00
_cell.angle_gamma   90.00
#
_symmetry.space_group_name_H-M   'P 1'
#
loop_
_entity.id
_entity.type
_entity.pdbx_description
1 polymer ?
#
loop_
_entity_poly.entity_id
_entity_poly.type
_entity_poly.pdbx_seq_one_letter_code
_entity_poly.pdbx_strand_id
1 'polypeptide(L)'
;MSSVPVPEKYNYTEYREFTYGQYWGDFTNFSEPRYCVKIPDDRNWETQCYIALFPTDFSPEAESHLRDCCPGQLTVERDPVCGYTCLSNASVEDMVTKRKWRNCVKEVDFPGYNMTKNWTSSRAEGPNCWSRESEEEQARLNGSAEQQSRIPKEWRLRSLPDESVTDVRYIAKECGILSTRELEITETYDAVELADKIRNRIYSCHEVALAFCKRAAIAQQLLNCLTEIFFDEALQRAKQLDKHLEENGLPLGPLHGVPVSLKDTYNYPGYDSTSGVAALCFRPAQDKSSVVTVLENAGAVFYCKTNIPQTVMSLDSYNFIWGRTLNPLNRKLTAGGSSGGEGALVGFRGSLLGVGSDVGGSIRVPAMCNGIYGVKPTSHRYVSQAGSEFTKPGSFGIGLSFSTGPIATSLRACELMMKVLSDGKMWEFEPQNLYSPWRTLEFKPRPMRFLILMTDLVTTPLPPVQRLLRETATQLQSRGHKVVVLDKPPSFVKQLHGHSNKIMSIEGGAWASDFLDETGEPKVPWVAPRLKRGDPANLKKLYELNQKKVELTSQALKLWKSNDGNDFDAIICPVAPHPTPQPDAWNGAGYTSMINMLDWPSGAIPARNVTREDLEAPLGSETGTSWDKINRTKLWENKEDYLGSPLSLQIVGKKMQEEELLHAMQVVDEVVSGTRGAAIRDHKL
;
A
#
# COMPACT_ATOMS: atom_id res chain seq x y z
N MET A 1 -47.05 13.96 -30.88
CA MET A 1 -47.03 15.32 -30.29
C MET A 1 -46.25 15.20 -28.99
N SER A 2 -45.08 15.76 -28.76
CA SER A 2 -44.28 16.77 -29.45
C SER A 2 -42.82 16.56 -29.05
N SER A 3 -41.94 16.47 -30.05
CA SER A 3 -40.49 16.37 -29.97
C SER A 3 -39.85 17.72 -29.67
N VAL A 4 -38.77 17.73 -28.89
CA VAL A 4 -37.81 18.84 -28.78
C VAL A 4 -36.47 18.37 -29.38
N PRO A 5 -35.74 19.21 -30.16
CA PRO A 5 -34.69 18.76 -31.08
C PRO A 5 -33.30 18.69 -30.45
N VAL A 6 -32.52 17.71 -30.92
CA VAL A 6 -31.06 17.59 -30.69
C VAL A 6 -30.34 18.29 -31.86
N PRO A 7 -29.41 19.22 -31.62
CA PRO A 7 -28.62 19.80 -32.70
C PRO A 7 -27.54 18.85 -33.23
N GLU A 8 -27.25 19.04 -34.51
CA GLU A 8 -26.62 18.12 -35.44
C GLU A 8 -25.14 17.79 -35.18
N LYS A 9 -24.80 16.57 -35.62
CA LYS A 9 -23.45 16.07 -35.86
C LYS A 9 -22.70 16.98 -36.83
N TYR A 10 -21.53 17.46 -36.44
CA TYR A 10 -20.52 17.89 -37.41
C TYR A 10 -19.67 16.69 -37.82
N ASN A 11 -19.95 16.23 -39.03
CA ASN A 11 -19.15 15.30 -39.81
C ASN A 11 -18.11 16.15 -40.57
N TYR A 12 -16.81 15.96 -40.33
CA TYR A 12 -15.77 16.39 -41.24
C TYR A 12 -14.69 15.31 -41.34
N THR A 13 -14.91 14.39 -42.28
CA THR A 13 -13.85 13.75 -43.06
C THR A 13 -13.38 14.75 -44.11
N GLU A 14 -12.22 15.39 -43.89
CA GLU A 14 -11.37 15.91 -44.97
C GLU A 14 -9.90 15.61 -44.61
N TYR A 15 -9.35 14.55 -45.18
CA TYR A 15 -7.90 14.45 -45.38
C TYR A 15 -7.54 15.49 -46.44
N ARG A 16 -6.82 16.55 -46.06
CA ARG A 16 -6.09 17.38 -47.02
C ARG A 16 -4.61 17.00 -46.95
N GLU A 17 -4.12 16.41 -48.03
CA GLU A 17 -2.69 16.35 -48.31
C GLU A 17 -2.15 17.77 -48.38
N PHE A 18 -1.19 18.10 -47.51
CA PHE A 18 -0.34 19.27 -47.71
C PHE A 18 0.88 18.84 -48.52
N THR A 19 0.96 19.33 -49.75
CA THR A 19 2.11 19.25 -50.63
C THR A 19 3.29 19.98 -49.99
N TYR A 20 4.37 19.24 -49.72
CA TYR A 20 5.65 19.83 -49.31
C TYR A 20 6.32 20.51 -50.50
N GLY A 21 6.67 21.79 -50.34
CA GLY A 21 7.56 22.46 -51.28
C GLY A 21 7.53 23.98 -51.19
N GLN A 22 8.34 24.55 -50.29
CA GLN A 22 9.09 25.77 -50.59
C GLN A 22 10.47 25.69 -49.93
N TYR A 23 11.47 25.81 -50.78
CA TYR A 23 12.91 25.78 -50.50
C TYR A 23 13.34 26.87 -49.50
N TRP A 24 14.16 26.48 -48.53
CA TRP A 24 15.15 27.35 -47.90
C TRP A 24 16.47 26.57 -47.84
N GLY A 25 17.51 27.13 -48.50
CA GLY A 25 18.93 26.96 -48.22
C GLY A 25 19.49 25.53 -48.15
N ASP A 26 20.34 25.19 -49.11
CA ASP A 26 21.16 23.99 -49.16
C ASP A 26 22.09 23.88 -47.92
N PHE A 27 21.76 23.01 -46.95
CA PHE A 27 22.57 22.73 -45.75
C PHE A 27 23.54 21.54 -45.98
N THR A 28 24.09 21.39 -47.18
CA THR A 28 24.84 20.19 -47.57
C THR A 28 26.34 20.18 -47.21
N ASN A 29 26.83 21.10 -46.37
CA ASN A 29 28.27 21.18 -46.05
C ASN A 29 28.64 21.02 -44.56
N PHE A 30 27.85 20.31 -43.77
CA PHE A 30 28.21 20.01 -42.38
C PHE A 30 28.26 18.51 -42.11
N SER A 31 29.35 18.06 -41.52
CA SER A 31 29.67 16.66 -41.21
C SER A 31 28.95 16.10 -39.97
N GLU A 32 28.06 16.88 -39.34
CA GLU A 32 27.35 16.49 -38.12
C GLU A 32 25.83 16.78 -38.22
N PRO A 33 24.97 15.91 -37.66
CA PRO A 33 23.52 16.06 -37.73
C PRO A 33 23.05 17.26 -36.91
N ARG A 34 22.21 18.10 -37.53
CA ARG A 34 21.58 19.27 -36.89
C ARG A 34 20.10 19.00 -36.68
N TYR A 35 19.57 19.34 -35.51
CA TYR A 35 18.15 19.23 -35.19
C TYR A 35 17.55 20.61 -34.98
N CYS A 36 16.42 20.89 -35.63
CA CYS A 36 15.66 22.12 -35.44
C CYS A 36 14.23 21.72 -35.04
N VAL A 37 13.80 22.11 -33.84
CA VAL A 37 12.47 21.77 -33.32
C VAL A 37 11.61 23.04 -33.31
N LYS A 38 10.46 22.97 -33.97
CA LYS A 38 9.43 24.02 -33.94
C LYS A 38 8.43 23.68 -32.83
N ILE A 39 8.33 24.53 -31.81
CA ILE A 39 7.33 24.37 -30.75
C ILE A 39 6.12 25.25 -31.12
N PRO A 40 4.91 24.70 -31.31
CA PRO A 40 3.71 25.51 -31.44
C PRO A 40 3.38 26.12 -30.07
N ASP A 41 3.27 27.45 -30.00
CA ASP A 41 2.62 28.12 -28.88
C ASP A 41 1.17 28.44 -29.28
N ASP A 42 0.22 27.97 -28.48
CA ASP A 42 -1.22 28.05 -28.77
C ASP A 42 -1.81 29.43 -28.43
N ARG A 43 -0.97 30.42 -28.09
CA ARG A 43 -1.40 31.79 -27.82
C ARG A 43 -0.38 32.77 -28.40
N ASN A 44 -0.85 33.63 -29.30
CA ASN A 44 -0.12 34.60 -30.12
C ASN A 44 0.72 34.03 -31.26
N TRP A 45 0.35 34.47 -32.47
CA TRP A 45 1.02 34.20 -33.74
C TRP A 45 2.33 34.99 -33.93
N GLU A 46 2.72 35.82 -32.95
CA GLU A 46 3.88 36.72 -33.04
C GLU A 46 5.17 36.19 -32.38
N THR A 47 5.13 35.08 -31.63
CA THR A 47 6.33 34.50 -30.98
C THR A 47 6.54 33.05 -31.42
N GLN A 48 7.26 32.86 -32.51
CA GLN A 48 7.76 31.55 -32.91
C GLN A 48 9.11 31.28 -32.23
N CYS A 49 9.15 30.31 -31.33
CA CYS A 49 10.40 29.86 -30.70
C CYS A 49 11.03 28.74 -31.53
N TYR A 50 12.27 28.98 -31.96
CA TYR A 50 13.11 27.99 -32.63
C TYR A 50 14.22 27.56 -31.68
N ILE A 51 14.43 26.25 -31.56
CA ILE A 51 15.50 25.67 -30.75
C ILE A 51 16.35 24.80 -31.66
N ALA A 52 17.64 25.12 -31.73
CA ALA A 52 18.64 24.31 -32.39
C ALA A 52 19.60 23.74 -31.34
N LEU A 53 19.82 22.42 -31.39
CA LEU A 53 20.69 21.69 -30.46
C LEU A 53 21.88 21.11 -31.23
N PHE A 54 23.09 21.33 -30.71
CA PHE A 54 24.34 20.92 -31.36
C PHE A 54 25.18 20.00 -30.46
N PRO A 55 25.72 18.87 -30.97
CA PRO A 55 26.40 17.86 -30.16
C PRO A 55 27.80 18.24 -29.65
N THR A 56 28.43 19.26 -30.23
CA THR A 56 29.83 19.63 -29.97
C THR A 56 30.01 21.16 -29.91
N ASP A 57 31.18 21.63 -29.44
CA ASP A 57 31.48 23.07 -29.28
C ASP A 57 31.26 23.83 -30.60
N PHE A 58 30.50 24.92 -30.48
CA PHE A 58 30.09 25.77 -31.60
C PHE A 58 31.29 26.54 -32.16
N SER A 59 31.62 26.39 -33.45
CA SER A 59 32.72 27.16 -34.06
C SER A 59 32.36 28.66 -34.13
N PRO A 60 33.29 29.59 -33.82
CA PRO A 60 33.03 31.02 -33.90
C PRO A 60 32.55 31.51 -35.27
N GLU A 61 32.99 30.88 -36.37
CA GLU A 61 32.54 31.22 -37.72
C GLU A 61 31.06 30.86 -37.97
N ALA A 62 30.59 29.73 -37.42
CA ALA A 62 29.19 29.33 -37.52
C ALA A 62 28.26 30.22 -36.69
N GLU A 63 28.72 30.69 -35.53
CA GLU A 63 27.99 31.66 -34.69
C GLU A 63 27.82 33.00 -35.39
N SER A 64 28.91 33.53 -35.98
CA SER A 64 28.86 34.77 -36.74
C SER A 64 27.87 34.68 -37.90
N HIS A 65 27.89 33.58 -38.65
CA HIS A 65 27.00 33.39 -39.79
C HIS A 65 25.52 33.31 -39.38
N LEU A 66 25.20 32.66 -38.26
CA LEU A 66 23.83 32.56 -37.75
C LEU A 66 23.32 33.87 -37.15
N ARG A 67 24.19 34.65 -36.51
CA ARG A 67 23.85 36.02 -36.05
C ARG A 67 23.60 36.96 -37.23
N ASP A 68 24.30 36.78 -38.34
CA ASP A 68 24.05 37.52 -39.58
C ASP A 68 22.74 37.10 -40.27
N CYS A 69 22.39 35.80 -40.21
CA CYS A 69 21.12 35.29 -40.75
C CYS A 69 19.89 35.66 -39.90
N CYS A 70 20.06 35.89 -38.60
CA CYS A 70 18.97 36.22 -37.65
C CYS A 70 19.40 37.36 -36.69
N PRO A 71 19.42 38.62 -37.18
CA PRO A 71 19.93 39.74 -36.40
C PRO A 71 19.02 40.05 -35.20
N GLY A 72 19.57 39.96 -33.99
CA GLY A 72 19.03 40.60 -32.78
C GLY A 72 18.19 39.74 -31.83
N GLN A 73 18.11 38.42 -31.98
CA GLN A 73 17.28 37.59 -31.08
C GLN A 73 17.89 36.30 -30.53
N LEU A 74 19.10 35.89 -30.95
CA LEU A 74 19.66 34.59 -30.52
C LEU A 74 20.50 34.68 -29.24
N THR A 75 20.05 33.98 -28.19
CA THR A 75 20.84 33.62 -27.00
C THR A 75 21.53 32.28 -27.22
N VAL A 76 22.84 32.23 -26.94
CA VAL A 76 23.67 31.01 -26.96
C VAL A 76 23.95 30.64 -25.51
N GLU A 77 23.42 29.52 -25.04
CA GLU A 77 23.69 29.03 -23.68
C GLU A 77 24.19 27.60 -23.71
N ARG A 78 25.22 27.33 -22.89
CA ARG A 78 25.81 26.00 -22.73
C ARG A 78 25.19 25.32 -21.52
N ASP A 79 24.57 24.17 -21.73
CA ASP A 79 24.04 23.36 -20.64
C ASP A 79 25.20 22.68 -19.88
N PRO A 80 25.38 22.95 -18.58
CA PRO A 80 26.51 22.43 -17.81
C PRO A 80 26.39 20.94 -17.47
N VAL A 81 25.24 20.30 -17.72
CA VAL A 81 24.97 18.90 -17.40
C VAL A 81 25.22 18.00 -18.61
N CYS A 82 24.81 18.41 -19.81
CA CYS A 82 24.95 17.61 -21.02
C CYS A 82 25.99 18.13 -22.02
N GLY A 83 26.50 19.35 -21.86
CA GLY A 83 27.55 19.91 -22.70
C GLY A 83 27.09 20.45 -24.06
N TYR A 84 25.79 20.40 -24.35
CA TYR A 84 25.19 20.91 -25.59
C TYR A 84 25.05 22.44 -25.56
N THR A 85 25.13 23.05 -26.73
CA THR A 85 24.87 24.48 -26.93
C THR A 85 23.47 24.69 -27.48
N CYS A 86 22.65 25.45 -26.76
CA CYS A 86 21.29 25.81 -27.13
C CYS A 86 21.26 27.20 -27.77
N LEU A 87 20.55 27.31 -28.89
CA LEU A 87 20.23 28.58 -29.56
C LEU A 87 18.73 28.81 -29.49
N SER A 88 18.31 29.88 -28.80
CA SER A 88 16.90 30.25 -28.63
C SER A 88 16.64 31.73 -28.91
N ASN A 89 15.41 32.06 -29.30
CA ASN A 89 14.91 33.44 -29.38
C ASN A 89 14.18 33.91 -28.09
N ALA A 90 14.24 33.12 -27.01
CA ALA A 90 13.60 33.40 -25.72
C ALA A 90 14.53 32.97 -24.57
N SER A 91 14.47 33.67 -23.44
CA SER A 91 15.32 33.37 -22.27
C SER A 91 14.98 32.01 -21.65
N VAL A 92 15.99 31.27 -21.18
CA VAL A 92 15.80 29.92 -20.59
C VAL A 92 14.99 29.95 -19.29
N GLU A 93 15.00 31.07 -18.55
CA GLU A 93 14.18 31.24 -17.33
C GLU A 93 12.67 31.14 -17.61
N ASP A 94 12.20 31.55 -18.79
CA ASP A 94 10.78 31.40 -19.18
C ASP A 94 10.39 29.95 -19.55
N MET A 95 11.37 29.10 -19.88
CA MET A 95 11.12 27.72 -20.31
C MET A 95 11.05 26.71 -19.15
N VAL A 96 11.78 26.96 -18.05
CA VAL A 96 11.85 26.03 -16.90
C VAL A 96 10.53 25.98 -16.11
N THR A 97 9.67 27.00 -16.21
CA THR A 97 8.46 27.12 -15.38
C THR A 97 7.23 26.38 -15.92
N LYS A 98 7.30 25.65 -17.04
CA LYS A 98 6.16 24.87 -17.54
C LYS A 98 6.56 23.45 -17.94
N ARG A 99 5.97 22.49 -17.21
CA ARG A 99 5.93 21.00 -17.34
C ARG A 99 5.84 20.38 -18.75
N LYS A 100 5.85 21.14 -19.85
CA LYS A 100 5.62 20.69 -21.24
C LYS A 100 6.86 20.07 -21.93
N TRP A 101 8.08 20.35 -21.48
CA TRP A 101 9.29 19.95 -22.23
C TRP A 101 9.48 18.42 -22.33
N ARG A 102 9.07 17.66 -21.32
CA ARG A 102 9.24 16.18 -21.30
C ARG A 102 8.34 15.42 -22.28
N ASN A 103 7.28 16.04 -22.81
CA ASN A 103 6.35 15.36 -23.73
C ASN A 103 6.67 15.57 -25.22
N CYS A 104 7.48 16.56 -25.58
CA CYS A 104 7.77 16.87 -27.00
C CYS A 104 8.76 15.90 -27.67
N VAL A 105 9.50 15.08 -26.92
CA VAL A 105 10.53 14.18 -27.49
C VAL A 105 9.95 12.81 -27.89
N LYS A 106 8.65 12.55 -27.66
CA LYS A 106 8.03 11.25 -27.96
C LYS A 106 7.41 11.12 -29.36
N GLU A 107 7.30 12.20 -30.14
CA GLU A 107 6.60 12.18 -31.44
C GLU A 107 7.42 12.80 -32.59
N VAL A 108 8.59 12.22 -32.89
CA VAL A 108 9.27 12.49 -34.16
C VAL A 108 9.45 11.17 -34.90
N ASP A 109 8.50 10.89 -35.80
CA ASP A 109 8.56 9.77 -36.74
C ASP A 109 9.37 10.22 -37.98
N PHE A 110 10.46 9.51 -38.29
CA PHE A 110 11.39 9.89 -39.37
C PHE A 110 10.92 9.30 -40.72
N PRO A 111 10.57 10.11 -41.74
CA PRO A 111 10.29 9.59 -43.06
C PRO A 111 11.62 9.28 -43.76
N GLY A 112 11.93 7.99 -43.94
CA GLY A 112 13.06 7.53 -44.76
C GLY A 112 13.93 6.42 -44.17
N TYR A 113 13.75 6.02 -42.91
CA TYR A 113 14.48 4.90 -42.30
C TYR A 113 13.54 3.78 -41.87
N ASN A 114 13.47 2.73 -42.69
CA ASN A 114 12.61 1.59 -42.46
C ASN A 114 13.28 0.59 -41.48
N MET A 115 13.20 0.85 -40.16
CA MET A 115 13.75 -0.06 -39.13
C MET A 115 12.80 -1.23 -38.79
N THR A 116 12.29 -1.96 -39.79
CA THR A 116 11.46 -3.18 -39.54
C THR A 116 11.81 -4.40 -40.38
N LYS A 117 12.99 -4.47 -41.00
CA LYS A 117 13.44 -5.73 -41.62
C LYS A 117 14.90 -6.04 -41.28
N ASN A 118 15.08 -7.22 -40.68
CA ASN A 118 16.33 -7.91 -40.34
C ASN A 118 16.91 -7.64 -38.94
N TRP A 119 16.19 -8.08 -37.91
CA TRP A 119 16.84 -8.59 -36.69
C TRP A 119 16.86 -10.13 -36.76
N THR A 120 17.82 -10.68 -37.50
CA THR A 120 18.29 -12.05 -37.27
C THR A 120 19.46 -11.99 -36.30
N SER A 121 19.38 -12.84 -35.28
CA SER A 121 20.36 -13.01 -34.21
C SER A 121 21.80 -13.09 -34.73
N SER A 122 22.65 -12.16 -34.31
CA SER A 122 24.07 -12.44 -34.07
C SER A 122 24.59 -11.53 -32.97
N ARG A 123 25.14 -12.14 -31.92
CA ARG A 123 25.89 -11.48 -30.85
C ARG A 123 27.10 -10.78 -31.47
N ALA A 124 27.22 -9.48 -31.26
CA ALA A 124 28.49 -8.76 -31.39
C ALA A 124 28.78 -8.09 -30.05
N GLU A 125 29.83 -8.57 -29.38
CA GLU A 125 30.43 -7.96 -28.21
C GLU A 125 31.26 -6.73 -28.66
N GLY A 126 30.93 -5.55 -28.15
CA GLY A 126 31.65 -4.30 -28.39
C GLY A 126 31.04 -3.13 -27.58
N PRO A 127 31.83 -2.19 -27.04
CA PRO A 127 31.43 -1.37 -25.89
C PRO A 127 30.67 -0.11 -26.33
N ASN A 128 29.34 -0.16 -26.33
CA ASN A 128 28.51 1.05 -26.34
C ASN A 128 28.25 1.51 -24.90
N CYS A 129 29.10 2.41 -24.42
CA CYS A 129 28.91 3.18 -23.18
C CYS A 129 27.84 4.27 -23.38
N TRP A 130 26.57 3.88 -23.32
CA TRP A 130 25.47 4.71 -22.85
C TRP A 130 24.54 3.76 -22.11
N SER A 131 24.72 3.64 -20.79
CA SER A 131 23.73 2.97 -19.95
C SER A 131 22.45 3.79 -20.02
N ARG A 132 21.48 3.35 -20.83
CA ARG A 132 20.08 3.71 -20.57
C ARG A 132 19.80 3.23 -19.14
N GLU A 133 19.78 4.15 -18.18
CA GLU A 133 19.15 3.88 -16.89
C GLU A 133 17.75 3.33 -17.19
N SER A 134 17.38 2.21 -16.57
CA SER A 134 16.06 1.61 -16.81
C SER A 134 14.97 2.60 -16.39
N GLU A 135 13.79 2.53 -17.00
CA GLU A 135 12.65 3.39 -16.60
C GLU A 135 12.32 3.20 -15.11
N GLU A 136 12.55 2.01 -14.58
CA GLU A 136 12.55 1.69 -13.15
C GLU A 136 13.55 2.52 -12.34
N GLU A 137 14.82 2.61 -12.78
CA GLU A 137 15.84 3.38 -12.08
C GLU A 137 15.49 4.87 -12.06
N GLN A 138 14.94 5.39 -13.16
CA GLN A 138 14.41 6.75 -13.21
C GLN A 138 13.21 6.94 -12.28
N ALA A 139 12.27 5.99 -12.24
CA ALA A 139 11.12 6.04 -11.33
C ALA A 139 11.56 6.05 -9.87
N ARG A 140 12.52 5.19 -9.51
CA ARG A 140 13.12 5.13 -8.18
C ARG A 140 13.81 6.45 -7.80
N LEU A 141 14.68 6.97 -8.66
CA LEU A 141 15.44 8.20 -8.38
C LEU A 141 14.51 9.41 -8.26
N ASN A 142 13.59 9.58 -9.21
CA ASN A 142 12.66 10.70 -9.21
C ASN A 142 11.64 10.61 -8.06
N GLY A 143 11.06 9.43 -7.82
CA GLY A 143 10.10 9.22 -6.74
C GLY A 143 10.72 9.43 -5.36
N SER A 144 11.92 8.87 -5.12
CA SER A 144 12.65 9.07 -3.86
C SER A 144 13.04 10.54 -3.66
N ALA A 145 13.51 11.23 -4.71
CA ALA A 145 13.87 12.64 -4.63
C ALA A 145 12.63 13.52 -4.36
N GLU A 146 11.53 13.28 -5.04
CA GLU A 146 10.26 13.99 -4.82
C GLU A 146 9.77 13.78 -3.39
N GLN A 147 9.72 12.53 -2.93
CA GLN A 147 9.30 12.19 -1.58
C GLN A 147 10.16 12.89 -0.52
N GLN A 148 11.49 12.91 -0.66
CA GLN A 148 12.37 13.63 0.26
C GLN A 148 12.17 15.15 0.18
N SER A 149 11.91 15.69 -1.01
CA SER A 149 11.66 17.13 -1.20
C SER A 149 10.39 17.60 -0.49
N ARG A 150 9.39 16.72 -0.38
CA ARG A 150 8.10 16.96 0.31
C ARG A 150 8.22 16.93 1.84
N ILE A 151 9.38 16.58 2.41
CA ILE A 151 9.66 16.73 3.84
C ILE A 151 10.30 18.11 4.09
N PRO A 152 9.63 19.02 4.84
CA PRO A 152 10.18 20.31 5.22
C PRO A 152 11.53 20.17 5.94
N LYS A 153 12.45 21.11 5.69
CA LYS A 153 13.83 21.03 6.20
C LYS A 153 13.88 20.98 7.72
N GLU A 154 12.98 21.68 8.38
CA GLU A 154 12.80 21.73 9.83
C GLU A 154 12.27 20.41 10.43
N TRP A 155 11.71 19.51 9.63
CA TRP A 155 11.21 18.20 10.06
C TRP A 155 12.18 17.07 9.69
N ARG A 156 13.36 17.41 9.17
CA ARG A 156 14.41 16.44 8.86
C ARG A 156 15.23 16.13 10.10
N LEU A 157 15.51 14.85 10.33
CA LEU A 157 16.41 14.40 11.37
C LEU A 157 17.82 14.93 11.09
N ARG A 158 18.49 15.42 12.15
CA ARG A 158 19.88 15.90 12.04
C ARG A 158 20.85 14.77 11.68
N SER A 159 20.56 13.58 12.17
CA SER A 159 21.30 12.35 11.91
C SER A 159 20.36 11.15 12.03
N LEU A 160 20.58 10.14 11.20
CA LEU A 160 19.92 8.85 11.35
C LEU A 160 20.57 8.04 12.49
N PRO A 161 19.80 7.19 13.20
CA PRO A 161 20.37 6.33 14.23
C PRO A 161 21.30 5.28 13.62
N ASP A 162 22.33 4.89 14.37
CA ASP A 162 23.23 3.79 14.03
C ASP A 162 22.45 2.50 13.73
N GLU A 163 22.95 1.66 12.82
CA GLU A 163 22.31 0.39 12.44
C GLU A 163 22.09 -0.56 13.64
N SER A 164 22.87 -0.44 14.72
CA SER A 164 22.72 -1.22 15.94
C SER A 164 21.43 -0.90 16.70
N VAL A 165 20.84 0.29 16.50
CA VAL A 165 19.61 0.71 17.18
C VAL A 165 18.40 0.04 16.53
N THR A 166 17.86 -1.01 17.15
CA THR A 166 16.78 -1.79 16.53
C THR A 166 15.39 -1.18 16.75
N ASP A 167 15.06 -0.77 17.97
CA ASP A 167 13.82 -0.05 18.27
C ASP A 167 14.07 1.44 18.02
N VAL A 168 13.26 2.09 17.20
CA VAL A 168 13.43 3.51 16.85
C VAL A 168 12.28 4.39 17.31
N ARG A 169 11.27 3.83 17.99
CA ARG A 169 10.04 4.56 18.33
C ARG A 169 10.30 5.77 19.23
N TYR A 170 11.26 5.65 20.13
CA TYR A 170 11.63 6.72 21.07
C TYR A 170 12.29 7.93 20.38
N ILE A 171 12.79 7.79 19.15
CA ILE A 171 13.45 8.88 18.41
C ILE A 171 12.46 10.03 18.13
N ALA A 172 11.17 9.75 17.99
CA ALA A 172 10.16 10.80 17.84
C ALA A 172 10.22 11.83 18.99
N LYS A 173 10.47 11.35 20.21
CA LYS A 173 10.61 12.17 21.43
C LYS A 173 11.99 12.82 21.55
N GLU A 174 13.05 12.09 21.19
CA GLU A 174 14.44 12.54 21.40
C GLU A 174 14.97 13.49 20.32
N CYS A 175 14.43 13.44 19.11
CA CYS A 175 14.97 14.20 17.97
C CYS A 175 14.74 15.73 18.04
N GLY A 176 13.83 16.19 18.91
CA GLY A 176 13.52 17.62 19.11
C GLY A 176 12.69 18.28 18.01
N ILE A 177 12.12 17.52 17.07
CA ILE A 177 11.23 18.05 16.00
C ILE A 177 9.81 18.31 16.52
N LEU A 178 9.33 17.44 17.42
CA LEU A 178 8.02 17.53 18.04
C LEU A 178 8.13 18.31 19.35
N SER A 179 7.24 19.28 19.55
CA SER A 179 7.03 19.93 20.85
C SER A 179 6.36 18.99 21.84
N THR A 180 6.40 19.32 23.14
CA THR A 180 5.70 18.55 24.19
C THR A 180 4.21 18.37 23.89
N ARG A 181 3.56 19.39 23.33
CA ARG A 181 2.13 19.35 22.97
C ARG A 181 1.87 18.44 21.77
N GLU A 182 2.75 18.45 20.77
CA GLU A 182 2.65 17.55 19.60
C GLU A 182 2.94 16.08 19.97
N LEU A 183 3.85 15.86 20.92
CA LEU A 183 4.07 14.54 21.52
C LEU A 183 2.82 14.07 22.26
N GLU A 184 2.21 14.91 23.11
CA GLU A 184 0.97 14.58 23.81
C GLU A 184 -0.13 14.16 22.83
N ILE A 185 -0.36 14.94 21.76
CA ILE A 185 -1.35 14.67 20.72
C ILE A 185 -1.13 13.30 20.07
N THR A 186 0.12 12.95 19.75
CA THR A 186 0.44 11.74 18.98
C THR A 186 0.64 10.49 19.85
N GLU A 187 0.95 10.63 21.14
CA GLU A 187 1.29 9.50 22.04
C GLU A 187 0.17 9.07 22.99
N THR A 188 -0.67 10.02 23.42
CA THR A 188 -1.56 9.78 24.56
C THR A 188 -2.87 9.10 24.17
N TYR A 189 -3.39 9.45 22.99
CA TYR A 189 -4.75 9.13 22.57
C TYR A 189 -4.76 8.08 21.46
N ASP A 190 -5.90 7.41 21.29
CA ASP A 190 -6.22 6.73 20.03
C ASP A 190 -7.14 7.60 19.16
N ALA A 191 -7.52 7.11 17.99
CA ALA A 191 -8.31 7.91 17.04
C ALA A 191 -9.69 8.32 17.59
N VAL A 192 -10.31 7.50 18.44
CA VAL A 192 -11.64 7.79 19.03
C VAL A 192 -11.53 8.93 20.03
N GLU A 193 -10.59 8.83 20.96
CA GLU A 193 -10.40 9.87 21.97
C GLU A 193 -9.87 11.18 21.36
N LEU A 194 -8.99 11.09 20.35
CA LEU A 194 -8.50 12.26 19.64
C LEU A 194 -9.65 13.01 18.92
N ALA A 195 -10.58 12.28 18.28
CA ALA A 195 -11.77 12.88 17.69
C ALA A 195 -12.61 13.63 18.73
N ASP A 196 -12.73 13.08 19.95
CA ASP A 196 -13.44 13.73 21.04
C ASP A 196 -12.71 14.97 21.59
N LYS A 197 -11.37 14.95 21.66
CA LYS A 197 -10.58 16.13 22.04
C LYS A 197 -10.74 17.26 21.02
N ILE A 198 -10.76 16.95 19.72
CA ILE A 198 -11.01 17.93 18.66
C ILE A 198 -12.43 18.50 18.75
N ARG A 199 -13.43 17.62 18.89
CA ARG A 199 -14.84 18.01 19.03
C ARG A 199 -15.09 18.96 20.20
N ASN A 200 -14.40 18.73 21.31
CA ASN A 200 -14.46 19.56 22.51
C ASN A 200 -13.51 20.77 22.47
N ARG A 201 -12.90 21.06 21.31
CA ARG A 201 -12.00 22.19 21.07
C ARG A 201 -10.79 22.23 22.03
N ILE A 202 -10.34 21.08 22.51
CA ILE A 202 -9.11 20.94 23.30
C ILE A 202 -7.88 21.09 22.39
N TYR A 203 -7.99 20.53 21.18
CA TYR A 203 -7.04 20.70 20.08
C TYR A 203 -7.78 21.17 18.85
N SER A 204 -7.15 22.01 18.05
CA SER A 204 -7.61 22.31 16.69
C SER A 204 -7.26 21.17 15.73
N CYS A 205 -8.02 21.01 14.65
CA CYS A 205 -7.70 20.09 13.56
C CYS A 205 -6.31 20.38 13.00
N HIS A 206 -5.96 21.66 12.82
CA HIS A 206 -4.64 22.06 12.33
C HIS A 206 -3.49 21.67 13.28
N GLU A 207 -3.65 21.88 14.60
CA GLU A 207 -2.66 21.42 15.58
C GLU A 207 -2.44 19.91 15.48
N VAL A 208 -3.53 19.16 15.37
CA VAL A 208 -3.50 17.70 15.24
C VAL A 208 -2.82 17.28 13.94
N ALA A 209 -3.25 17.80 12.80
CA ALA A 209 -2.67 17.49 11.49
C ALA A 209 -1.17 17.79 11.46
N LEU A 210 -0.73 18.94 12.01
CA LEU A 210 0.68 19.31 12.10
C LEU A 210 1.50 18.32 12.92
N ALA A 211 1.01 17.92 14.09
CA ALA A 211 1.69 16.94 14.94
C ALA A 211 1.91 15.60 14.22
N PHE A 212 0.87 15.11 13.52
CA PHE A 212 0.95 13.85 12.77
C PHE A 212 1.81 13.97 11.50
N CYS A 213 1.76 15.08 10.76
CA CYS A 213 2.64 15.30 9.60
C CYS A 213 4.12 15.29 10.01
N LYS A 214 4.48 15.98 11.10
CA LYS A 214 5.84 15.96 11.66
C LYS A 214 6.26 14.54 12.07
N ARG A 215 5.40 13.81 12.78
CA ARG A 215 5.72 12.44 13.22
C ARG A 215 5.83 11.46 12.05
N ALA A 216 5.00 11.61 11.03
CA ALA A 216 5.10 10.83 9.80
C ALA A 216 6.37 11.15 9.00
N ALA A 217 6.81 12.41 8.97
CA ALA A 217 8.09 12.79 8.39
C ALA A 217 9.29 12.13 9.11
N ILE A 218 9.24 12.06 10.46
CA ILE A 218 10.24 11.32 11.25
C ILE A 218 10.19 9.83 10.93
N ALA A 219 8.98 9.24 10.92
CA ALA A 219 8.77 7.83 10.59
C ALA A 219 9.35 7.49 9.20
N GLN A 220 9.12 8.35 8.21
CA GLN A 220 9.60 8.11 6.85
C GLN A 220 11.13 8.02 6.80
N GLN A 221 11.83 8.92 7.48
CA GLN A 221 13.29 8.94 7.51
C GLN A 221 13.88 7.72 8.23
N LEU A 222 13.14 7.13 9.17
CA LEU A 222 13.60 5.98 9.95
C LEU A 222 13.19 4.62 9.34
N LEU A 223 12.05 4.57 8.66
CA LEU A 223 11.35 3.32 8.34
C LEU A 223 11.04 3.17 6.86
N ASN A 224 11.10 4.25 6.08
CA ASN A 224 10.72 4.23 4.67
C ASN A 224 9.33 3.61 4.42
N CYS A 225 8.34 4.15 5.14
CA CYS A 225 6.97 3.64 5.22
C CYS A 225 5.96 4.41 4.35
N LEU A 226 6.32 5.55 3.77
CA LEU A 226 5.49 6.41 2.93
C LEU A 226 5.84 6.21 1.45
N THR A 227 4.88 6.47 0.56
CA THR A 227 5.09 6.62 -0.89
C THR A 227 4.89 8.09 -1.25
N GLU A 228 3.64 8.55 -1.14
CA GLU A 228 3.23 9.92 -1.43
C GLU A 228 3.07 10.76 -0.15
N ILE A 229 3.54 12.01 -0.18
CA ILE A 229 3.50 12.93 0.98
C ILE A 229 2.79 14.23 0.58
N PHE A 230 1.74 14.59 1.32
CA PHE A 230 0.89 15.75 1.01
C PHE A 230 0.46 16.49 2.27
N PHE A 231 1.46 16.88 3.05
CA PHE A 231 1.28 17.56 4.33
C PHE A 231 0.64 18.94 4.17
N ASP A 232 0.97 19.70 3.13
CA ASP A 232 0.42 21.04 2.92
C ASP A 232 -1.10 20.98 2.66
N GLU A 233 -1.56 20.06 1.81
CA GLU A 233 -2.98 19.82 1.57
C GLU A 233 -3.70 19.36 2.85
N ALA A 234 -3.06 18.50 3.65
CA ALA A 234 -3.60 18.07 4.93
C ALA A 234 -3.80 19.25 5.91
N LEU A 235 -2.81 20.13 6.03
CA LEU A 235 -2.88 21.32 6.88
C LEU A 235 -3.94 22.31 6.39
N GLN A 236 -4.10 22.46 5.08
CA GLN A 236 -5.16 23.29 4.50
C GLN A 236 -6.55 22.70 4.79
N ARG A 237 -6.74 21.39 4.60
CA ARG A 237 -7.99 20.70 4.93
C ARG A 237 -8.31 20.83 6.41
N ALA A 238 -7.32 20.68 7.28
CA ALA A 238 -7.49 20.84 8.72
C ALA A 238 -7.97 22.25 9.10
N LYS A 239 -7.43 23.31 8.49
CA LYS A 239 -7.92 24.69 8.68
C LYS A 239 -9.37 24.87 8.23
N GLN A 240 -9.77 24.23 7.12
CA GLN A 240 -11.16 24.27 6.65
C GLN A 240 -12.12 23.60 7.64
N LEU A 241 -11.68 22.50 8.26
CA LEU A 241 -12.47 21.80 9.28
C LEU A 241 -12.60 22.62 10.56
N ASP A 242 -11.51 23.26 11.01
CA ASP A 242 -11.55 24.20 12.13
C ASP A 242 -12.56 25.33 11.88
N LYS A 243 -12.51 25.95 10.69
CA LYS A 243 -13.47 26.97 10.26
C LYS A 243 -14.90 26.44 10.24
N HIS A 244 -15.12 25.23 9.70
CA HIS A 244 -16.45 24.61 9.70
C HIS A 244 -17.00 24.43 11.12
N LEU A 245 -16.19 23.92 12.05
CA LEU A 245 -16.59 23.74 13.44
C LEU A 245 -16.86 25.07 14.16
N GLU A 246 -16.10 26.12 13.83
CA GLU A 246 -16.31 27.47 14.33
C GLU A 246 -17.65 28.06 13.84
N GLU A 247 -17.89 28.02 12.53
CA GLU A 247 -19.07 28.61 11.89
C GLU A 247 -20.38 27.87 12.19
N ASN A 248 -20.35 26.53 12.24
CA ASN A 248 -21.55 25.70 12.35
C ASN A 248 -21.80 25.19 13.78
N GLY A 249 -20.80 25.28 14.67
CA GLY A 249 -20.89 24.79 16.05
C GLY A 249 -20.93 23.27 16.21
N LEU A 250 -20.87 22.51 15.09
CA LEU A 250 -20.92 21.05 15.07
C LEU A 250 -19.79 20.47 14.22
N PRO A 251 -19.25 19.28 14.56
CA PRO A 251 -18.26 18.60 13.73
C PRO A 251 -18.91 18.11 12.43
N LEU A 252 -18.13 18.09 11.35
CA LEU A 252 -18.57 17.57 10.03
C LEU A 252 -19.04 16.11 10.11
N GLY A 253 -18.38 15.32 10.97
CA GLY A 253 -18.68 13.91 11.14
C GLY A 253 -17.84 13.27 12.25
N PRO A 254 -17.95 11.95 12.44
CA PRO A 254 -17.30 11.22 13.53
C PRO A 254 -15.76 11.17 13.43
N LEU A 255 -15.18 11.50 12.27
CA LEU A 255 -13.73 11.58 12.06
C LEU A 255 -13.24 13.02 11.90
N HIS A 256 -14.02 14.03 12.28
CA HIS A 256 -13.67 15.44 12.11
C HIS A 256 -12.28 15.77 12.65
N GLY A 257 -11.36 16.10 11.74
CA GLY A 257 -9.98 16.48 12.03
C GLY A 257 -9.03 15.31 12.34
N VAL A 258 -9.51 14.07 12.32
CA VAL A 258 -8.69 12.88 12.63
C VAL A 258 -7.76 12.56 11.45
N PRO A 259 -6.43 12.48 11.64
CA PRO A 259 -5.51 12.09 10.59
C PRO A 259 -5.65 10.60 10.27
N VAL A 260 -5.75 10.27 8.98
CA VAL A 260 -5.84 8.89 8.48
C VAL A 260 -4.79 8.68 7.39
N SER A 261 -4.10 7.53 7.42
CA SER A 261 -3.14 7.10 6.38
C SER A 261 -3.80 6.17 5.36
N LEU A 262 -3.31 6.17 4.11
CA LEU A 262 -3.81 5.28 3.07
C LEU A 262 -2.73 4.38 2.51
N LYS A 263 -3.03 3.09 2.35
CA LYS A 263 -2.21 2.21 1.53
C LYS A 263 -2.09 2.75 0.09
N ASP A 264 -0.91 2.59 -0.52
CA ASP A 264 -0.59 3.08 -1.86
C ASP A 264 -1.60 2.71 -2.97
N THR A 265 -2.34 1.62 -2.81
CA THR A 265 -3.31 1.13 -3.81
C THR A 265 -4.59 1.97 -3.90
N TYR A 266 -4.83 2.89 -2.97
CA TYR A 266 -6.01 3.75 -2.98
C TYR A 266 -5.72 5.08 -3.68
N ASN A 267 -6.62 5.47 -4.57
CA ASN A 267 -6.48 6.71 -5.32
C ASN A 267 -6.80 7.93 -4.45
N TYR A 268 -5.86 8.87 -4.47
CA TYR A 268 -6.02 10.21 -3.94
C TYR A 268 -5.61 11.20 -5.05
N PRO A 269 -6.50 12.13 -5.48
CA PRO A 269 -6.25 12.96 -6.64
C PRO A 269 -4.94 13.74 -6.58
N GLY A 270 -4.21 13.76 -7.69
CA GLY A 270 -2.91 14.42 -7.80
C GLY A 270 -1.71 13.58 -7.39
N TYR A 271 -1.94 12.33 -6.94
CA TYR A 271 -0.93 11.42 -6.41
C TYR A 271 -1.00 10.05 -7.08
N ASP A 272 0.16 9.42 -7.28
CA ASP A 272 0.26 8.12 -7.95
C ASP A 272 -0.25 6.98 -7.07
N SER A 273 -0.77 5.92 -7.69
CA SER A 273 -1.08 4.63 -7.05
C SER A 273 -0.23 3.54 -7.69
N THR A 274 1.04 3.47 -7.30
CA THR A 274 2.07 2.70 -8.00
C THR A 274 1.88 1.18 -7.91
N SER A 275 1.20 0.67 -6.88
CA SER A 275 1.14 -0.78 -6.61
C SER A 275 2.52 -1.45 -6.52
N GLY A 276 3.57 -0.66 -6.25
CA GLY A 276 4.96 -1.08 -6.20
C GLY A 276 5.53 -1.49 -7.56
N VAL A 277 4.94 -1.07 -8.69
CA VAL A 277 5.41 -1.35 -10.06
C VAL A 277 5.70 -0.06 -10.82
N ALA A 278 6.84 -0.01 -11.52
CA ALA A 278 7.35 1.23 -12.11
C ALA A 278 6.45 1.75 -13.25
N ALA A 279 5.74 0.84 -13.94
CA ALA A 279 4.80 1.19 -15.01
C ALA A 279 3.64 2.09 -14.53
N LEU A 280 3.34 2.12 -13.23
CA LEU A 280 2.27 2.93 -12.65
C LEU A 280 2.78 4.22 -11.98
N CYS A 281 4.08 4.54 -12.09
CA CYS A 281 4.63 5.82 -11.64
C CYS A 281 4.34 6.95 -12.63
N PHE A 282 4.30 8.17 -12.10
CA PHE A 282 3.97 9.41 -12.79
C PHE A 282 2.60 9.39 -13.49
N ARG A 283 1.65 8.67 -12.89
CA ARG A 283 0.25 8.54 -13.32
C ARG A 283 -0.67 8.99 -12.17
N PRO A 284 -0.72 10.30 -11.88
CA PRO A 284 -1.46 10.80 -10.73
C PRO A 284 -2.94 10.50 -10.91
N ALA A 285 -3.56 9.96 -9.86
CA ALA A 285 -4.98 9.67 -9.86
C ALA A 285 -5.78 10.95 -10.14
N GLN A 286 -6.87 10.80 -10.90
CA GLN A 286 -7.81 11.90 -11.16
C GLN A 286 -8.99 11.87 -10.19
N ASP A 287 -9.43 10.67 -9.82
CA ASP A 287 -10.59 10.44 -8.97
C ASP A 287 -10.20 9.85 -7.61
N LYS A 288 -11.07 10.04 -6.61
CA LYS A 288 -10.93 9.43 -5.29
C LYS A 288 -11.45 8.00 -5.29
N SER A 289 -10.73 7.10 -4.62
CA SER A 289 -11.32 5.81 -4.25
C SER A 289 -12.51 6.01 -3.31
N SER A 290 -13.53 5.16 -3.43
CA SER A 290 -14.77 5.23 -2.64
C SER A 290 -14.55 5.32 -1.12
N VAL A 291 -13.58 4.57 -0.59
CA VAL A 291 -13.19 4.63 0.82
C VAL A 291 -12.69 6.01 1.25
N VAL A 292 -11.96 6.71 0.37
CA VAL A 292 -11.44 8.05 0.62
C VAL A 292 -12.59 9.04 0.73
N THR A 293 -13.50 9.00 -0.25
CA THR A 293 -14.68 9.87 -0.29
C THR A 293 -15.52 9.72 0.98
N VAL A 294 -15.81 8.49 1.41
CA VAL A 294 -16.61 8.25 2.62
C VAL A 294 -15.91 8.77 3.88
N LEU A 295 -14.60 8.53 4.03
CA LEU A 295 -13.87 8.97 5.21
C LEU A 295 -13.68 10.50 5.27
N GLU A 296 -13.41 11.16 4.13
CA GLU A 296 -13.34 12.63 4.06
C GLU A 296 -14.68 13.30 4.35
N ASN A 297 -15.79 12.71 3.90
CA ASN A 297 -17.14 13.17 4.22
C ASN A 297 -17.45 13.04 5.72
N ALA A 298 -16.84 12.05 6.39
CA ALA A 298 -16.89 11.94 7.85
C ALA A 298 -15.91 12.89 8.57
N GLY A 299 -15.13 13.68 7.83
CA GLY A 299 -14.22 14.70 8.34
C GLY A 299 -12.76 14.27 8.53
N ALA A 300 -12.37 13.09 8.04
CA ALA A 300 -10.98 12.64 8.10
C ALA A 300 -10.04 13.57 7.33
N VAL A 301 -8.78 13.63 7.77
CA VAL A 301 -7.69 14.36 7.12
C VAL A 301 -6.65 13.37 6.63
N PHE A 302 -6.53 13.22 5.31
CA PHE A 302 -5.47 12.43 4.70
C PHE A 302 -4.23 13.28 4.48
N TYR A 303 -3.04 12.69 4.67
CA TYR A 303 -1.76 13.43 4.63
C TYR A 303 -0.60 12.65 4.00
N CYS A 304 -0.78 11.35 3.75
CA CYS A 304 0.21 10.52 3.08
C CYS A 304 -0.42 9.24 2.50
N LYS A 305 0.32 8.62 1.58
CA LYS A 305 0.14 7.22 1.19
C LYS A 305 1.31 6.38 1.70
N THR A 306 1.08 5.09 1.91
CA THR A 306 2.04 4.20 2.58
C THR A 306 2.50 3.03 1.72
N ASN A 307 3.76 2.65 1.93
CA ASN A 307 4.53 1.73 1.11
C ASN A 307 4.06 0.28 1.20
N ILE A 308 4.31 -0.46 0.13
CA ILE A 308 3.77 -1.78 -0.19
C ILE A 308 4.84 -2.64 -0.89
N PRO A 309 4.68 -3.97 -1.01
CA PRO A 309 5.56 -4.77 -1.85
C PRO A 309 5.24 -4.63 -3.33
N GLN A 310 6.23 -4.96 -4.18
CA GLN A 310 6.06 -5.04 -5.63
C GLN A 310 4.89 -5.97 -5.95
N THR A 311 3.98 -5.52 -6.84
CA THR A 311 2.73 -6.21 -7.22
C THR A 311 1.70 -6.40 -6.11
N VAL A 312 1.92 -5.90 -4.89
CA VAL A 312 1.03 -6.11 -3.74
C VAL A 312 0.94 -7.60 -3.29
N MET A 313 1.69 -8.51 -3.94
CA MET A 313 1.64 -9.98 -3.73
C MET A 313 2.71 -10.52 -2.77
N SER A 314 3.01 -9.79 -1.70
CA SER A 314 3.91 -10.23 -0.63
C SER A 314 3.36 -9.99 0.77
N LEU A 315 3.79 -10.83 1.71
CA LEU A 315 3.60 -10.65 3.16
C LEU A 315 4.78 -9.93 3.82
N ASP A 316 5.57 -9.24 3.00
CA ASP A 316 6.64 -8.30 3.33
C ASP A 316 6.39 -6.99 2.54
N SER A 317 7.16 -5.92 2.78
CA SER A 317 7.03 -4.64 2.08
C SER A 317 8.35 -4.17 1.47
N TYR A 318 8.60 -4.61 0.24
CA TYR A 318 9.74 -4.20 -0.57
C TYR A 318 9.38 -4.13 -2.05
N ASN A 319 9.77 -3.03 -2.70
CA ASN A 319 9.73 -2.81 -4.14
C ASN A 319 10.94 -1.94 -4.54
N PHE A 320 11.24 -1.87 -5.83
CA PHE A 320 12.41 -1.13 -6.31
C PHE A 320 12.20 0.39 -6.37
N ILE A 321 10.96 0.88 -6.43
CA ILE A 321 10.62 2.30 -6.56
C ILE A 321 10.86 3.02 -5.23
N TRP A 322 10.20 2.53 -4.19
CA TRP A 322 10.18 3.13 -2.87
C TRP A 322 11.18 2.48 -1.92
N GLY A 323 11.70 1.29 -2.24
CA GLY A 323 12.59 0.55 -1.37
C GLY A 323 11.85 -0.24 -0.27
N ARG A 324 12.60 -0.64 0.77
CA ARG A 324 12.11 -1.52 1.83
C ARG A 324 11.54 -0.71 2.99
N THR A 325 10.38 -1.13 3.49
CA THR A 325 9.83 -0.64 4.76
C THR A 325 10.40 -1.44 5.93
N LEU A 326 10.84 -0.75 6.98
CA LEU A 326 11.37 -1.33 8.20
C LEU A 326 10.33 -1.34 9.33
N ASN A 327 10.49 -2.27 10.25
CA ASN A 327 9.64 -2.37 11.44
C ASN A 327 10.13 -1.40 12.55
N PRO A 328 9.24 -0.58 13.14
CA PRO A 328 9.62 0.40 14.16
C PRO A 328 10.06 -0.23 15.49
N LEU A 329 9.55 -1.41 15.85
CA LEU A 329 9.90 -2.12 17.08
C LEU A 329 11.28 -2.75 16.99
N ASN A 330 11.66 -3.21 15.80
CA ASN A 330 12.95 -3.80 15.53
C ASN A 330 13.24 -3.74 14.02
N ARG A 331 14.12 -2.83 13.59
CA ARG A 331 14.49 -2.62 12.18
C ARG A 331 15.11 -3.84 11.49
N LYS A 332 15.49 -4.89 12.23
CA LYS A 332 15.96 -6.17 11.68
C LYS A 332 14.83 -7.12 11.30
N LEU A 333 13.58 -6.79 11.65
CA LEU A 333 12.40 -7.60 11.38
C LEU A 333 11.56 -6.98 10.26
N THR A 334 10.79 -7.80 9.56
CA THR A 334 9.84 -7.30 8.55
C THR A 334 8.73 -6.46 9.19
N ALA A 335 8.28 -5.41 8.48
CA ALA A 335 7.06 -4.69 8.81
C ALA A 335 5.78 -5.48 8.43
N GLY A 336 5.93 -6.65 7.80
CA GLY A 336 4.85 -7.41 7.22
C GLY A 336 4.35 -6.79 5.91
N GLY A 337 3.34 -7.39 5.31
CA GLY A 337 2.79 -6.94 4.05
C GLY A 337 1.46 -7.59 3.71
N SER A 338 0.76 -7.14 2.67
CA SER A 338 1.20 -6.09 1.75
C SER A 338 0.96 -4.64 2.21
N SER A 339 0.26 -4.42 3.34
CA SER A 339 0.06 -3.07 3.91
C SER A 339 1.15 -2.74 4.95
N GLY A 340 2.42 -3.03 4.64
CA GLY A 340 3.53 -2.88 5.60
C GLY A 340 3.84 -1.43 5.97
N GLY A 341 3.67 -0.49 5.03
CA GLY A 341 3.79 0.94 5.31
C GLY A 341 2.77 1.42 6.35
N GLU A 342 1.50 1.02 6.21
CA GLU A 342 0.47 1.25 7.23
C GLU A 342 0.89 0.66 8.59
N GLY A 343 1.34 -0.60 8.58
CA GLY A 343 1.80 -1.28 9.79
C GLY A 343 2.91 -0.53 10.51
N ALA A 344 3.95 -0.13 9.77
CA ALA A 344 5.08 0.60 10.30
C ALA A 344 4.70 2.01 10.79
N LEU A 345 3.91 2.76 10.01
CA LEU A 345 3.49 4.11 10.35
C LEU A 345 2.59 4.14 11.59
N VAL A 346 1.62 3.21 11.66
CA VAL A 346 0.73 3.07 12.83
C VAL A 346 1.51 2.56 14.05
N GLY A 347 2.40 1.59 13.87
CA GLY A 347 3.29 1.09 14.94
C GLY A 347 4.26 2.14 15.49
N PHE A 348 4.64 3.12 14.67
CA PHE A 348 5.42 4.30 15.06
C PHE A 348 4.56 5.45 15.60
N ARG A 349 3.23 5.31 15.53
CA ARG A 349 2.23 6.33 15.85
C ARG A 349 2.30 7.58 14.99
N GLY A 350 2.95 7.49 13.83
CA GLY A 350 2.83 8.50 12.79
C GLY A 350 1.42 8.55 12.19
N SER A 351 0.60 7.52 12.46
CA SER A 351 -0.84 7.45 12.23
C SER A 351 -1.52 6.71 13.40
N LEU A 352 -2.76 7.03 13.73
CA LEU A 352 -3.55 6.24 14.70
C LEU A 352 -4.51 5.25 14.03
N LEU A 353 -4.84 5.53 12.77
CA LEU A 353 -5.85 4.83 12.00
C LEU A 353 -5.48 4.88 10.51
N GLY A 354 -5.43 3.71 9.89
CA GLY A 354 -4.95 3.50 8.54
C GLY A 354 -5.88 2.62 7.72
N VAL A 355 -5.90 2.84 6.40
CA VAL A 355 -6.72 2.06 5.45
C VAL A 355 -5.85 1.03 4.76
N GLY A 356 -6.13 -0.26 5.02
CA GLY A 356 -5.46 -1.39 4.37
C GLY A 356 -6.40 -2.23 3.51
N SER A 357 -5.81 -3.14 2.72
CA SER A 357 -6.53 -4.16 1.95
C SER A 357 -6.01 -5.55 2.26
N ASP A 358 -6.85 -6.58 2.16
CA ASP A 358 -6.50 -7.96 2.51
C ASP A 358 -7.25 -9.00 1.65
N VAL A 359 -6.48 -9.77 0.87
CA VAL A 359 -6.91 -10.97 0.12
C VAL A 359 -6.23 -12.26 0.60
N GLY A 360 -5.15 -12.13 1.36
CA GLY A 360 -4.35 -13.26 1.86
C GLY A 360 -3.69 -13.02 3.21
N GLY A 361 -3.95 -11.91 3.89
CA GLY A 361 -3.30 -11.53 5.16
C GLY A 361 -2.88 -10.07 5.27
N SER A 362 -3.02 -9.28 4.21
CA SER A 362 -2.37 -7.98 4.09
C SER A 362 -2.83 -6.87 5.06
N ILE A 363 -3.85 -7.08 5.88
CA ILE A 363 -4.17 -6.23 7.05
C ILE A 363 -3.63 -6.87 8.33
N ARG A 364 -3.83 -8.17 8.49
CA ARG A 364 -3.53 -8.92 9.72
C ARG A 364 -2.05 -9.16 9.95
N VAL A 365 -1.29 -9.41 8.89
CA VAL A 365 0.17 -9.64 8.93
C VAL A 365 0.92 -8.38 9.35
N PRO A 366 0.76 -7.21 8.69
CA PRO A 366 1.41 -6.01 9.19
C PRO A 366 0.92 -5.62 10.59
N ALA A 367 -0.34 -5.86 10.94
CA ALA A 367 -0.80 -5.65 12.30
C ALA A 367 -0.05 -6.52 13.32
N MET A 368 0.13 -7.81 13.03
CA MET A 368 0.94 -8.72 13.83
C MET A 368 2.39 -8.23 13.96
N CYS A 369 3.05 -7.93 12.83
CA CYS A 369 4.47 -7.60 12.83
C CYS A 369 4.79 -6.35 13.65
N ASN A 370 3.90 -5.36 13.64
CA ASN A 370 4.10 -4.08 14.31
C ASN A 370 3.40 -4.03 15.68
N GLY A 371 2.82 -5.15 16.14
CA GLY A 371 2.19 -5.28 17.45
C GLY A 371 0.93 -4.42 17.63
N ILE A 372 0.22 -4.09 16.56
CA ILE A 372 -0.98 -3.23 16.51
C ILE A 372 -2.23 -4.04 16.14
N TYR A 373 -3.38 -3.36 16.01
CA TYR A 373 -4.66 -3.97 15.66
C TYR A 373 -4.92 -3.87 14.15
N GLY A 374 -5.55 -4.90 13.59
CA GLY A 374 -6.01 -4.86 12.21
C GLY A 374 -7.22 -5.76 12.00
N VAL A 375 -8.24 -5.28 11.31
CA VAL A 375 -9.47 -6.05 11.06
C VAL A 375 -9.67 -6.19 9.56
N LYS A 376 -9.79 -7.44 9.11
CA LYS A 376 -10.25 -7.79 7.76
C LYS A 376 -11.76 -8.09 7.81
N PRO A 377 -12.62 -7.22 7.28
CA PRO A 377 -14.04 -7.49 7.12
C PRO A 377 -14.30 -8.64 6.13
N THR A 378 -15.50 -9.19 6.13
CA THR A 378 -16.02 -10.05 5.07
C THR A 378 -15.81 -9.34 3.74
N SER A 379 -15.40 -10.09 2.71
CA SER A 379 -15.34 -9.52 1.37
C SER A 379 -16.72 -9.01 0.96
N HIS A 380 -16.77 -8.02 0.07
CA HIS A 380 -18.02 -7.34 -0.32
C HIS A 380 -18.71 -6.48 0.75
N ARG A 381 -18.17 -6.34 1.98
CA ARG A 381 -18.74 -5.38 2.95
C ARG A 381 -18.25 -3.95 2.69
N TYR A 382 -16.95 -3.76 2.44
CA TYR A 382 -16.33 -2.45 2.22
C TYR A 382 -15.31 -2.44 1.06
N VAL A 383 -15.64 -3.04 -0.08
CA VAL A 383 -14.82 -3.00 -1.29
C VAL A 383 -14.63 -1.55 -1.73
N SER A 384 -13.39 -1.21 -2.06
CA SER A 384 -13.05 0.04 -2.73
C SER A 384 -12.08 -0.32 -3.84
N GLN A 385 -12.64 -0.53 -5.04
CA GLN A 385 -11.91 -1.03 -6.20
C GLN A 385 -11.67 0.08 -7.22
N ALA A 386 -12.57 1.06 -7.31
CA ALA A 386 -12.39 2.21 -8.17
C ALA A 386 -11.02 2.88 -7.86
N GLY A 387 -10.14 2.87 -8.86
CA GLY A 387 -8.79 3.40 -8.78
C GLY A 387 -7.65 2.39 -8.58
N SER A 388 -7.92 1.10 -8.33
CA SER A 388 -6.85 0.09 -8.24
C SER A 388 -6.38 -0.34 -9.65
N GLU A 389 -5.51 0.44 -10.29
CA GLU A 389 -5.03 0.19 -11.68
C GLU A 389 -4.34 -1.17 -11.88
N PHE A 390 -3.74 -1.74 -10.82
CA PHE A 390 -3.09 -3.05 -10.88
C PHE A 390 -4.08 -4.23 -10.88
N THR A 391 -5.32 -4.03 -10.43
CA THR A 391 -6.33 -5.11 -10.42
C THR A 391 -6.90 -5.29 -11.82
N LYS A 392 -6.79 -6.50 -12.37
CA LYS A 392 -7.32 -6.80 -13.71
C LYS A 392 -8.81 -6.44 -13.81
N PRO A 393 -9.23 -5.62 -14.80
CA PRO A 393 -10.64 -5.32 -15.01
C PRO A 393 -11.48 -6.59 -15.16
N GLY A 394 -12.62 -6.67 -14.47
CA GLY A 394 -13.53 -7.82 -14.49
C GLY A 394 -13.09 -9.04 -13.66
N SER A 395 -11.93 -9.01 -12.99
CA SER A 395 -11.46 -10.12 -12.15
C SER A 395 -12.20 -10.26 -10.81
N PHE A 396 -12.80 -9.18 -10.33
CA PHE A 396 -13.45 -9.15 -9.03
C PHE A 396 -14.63 -10.11 -8.96
N GLY A 397 -14.70 -10.92 -7.90
CA GLY A 397 -15.73 -11.93 -7.71
C GLY A 397 -15.51 -13.24 -8.49
N ILE A 398 -14.54 -13.29 -9.42
CA ILE A 398 -14.15 -14.53 -10.10
C ILE A 398 -13.18 -15.34 -9.23
N GLY A 399 -12.22 -14.65 -8.60
CA GLY A 399 -11.22 -15.22 -7.72
C GLY A 399 -11.56 -15.15 -6.23
N LEU A 400 -10.53 -14.97 -5.39
CA LEU A 400 -10.72 -14.56 -4.00
C LEU A 400 -10.88 -13.04 -3.96
N SER A 401 -12.04 -12.57 -3.51
CA SER A 401 -12.31 -11.15 -3.33
C SER A 401 -11.47 -10.60 -2.17
N PHE A 402 -10.85 -9.43 -2.36
CA PHE A 402 -10.20 -8.70 -1.28
C PHE A 402 -11.24 -8.00 -0.40
N SER A 403 -10.79 -7.51 0.75
CA SER A 403 -11.55 -6.62 1.62
C SER A 403 -10.71 -5.39 1.99
N THR A 404 -11.35 -4.23 2.12
CA THR A 404 -10.75 -3.03 2.71
C THR A 404 -11.10 -3.00 4.19
N GLY A 405 -10.14 -2.63 5.04
CA GLY A 405 -10.38 -2.57 6.47
C GLY A 405 -9.31 -1.77 7.22
N PRO A 406 -9.55 -1.53 8.52
CA PRO A 406 -8.69 -0.71 9.35
C PRO A 406 -7.43 -1.44 9.81
N ILE A 407 -6.33 -0.68 9.91
CA ILE A 407 -5.17 -0.96 10.76
C ILE A 407 -5.08 0.20 11.76
N ALA A 408 -5.00 -0.06 13.06
CA ALA A 408 -5.09 0.99 14.07
C ALA A 408 -4.31 0.68 15.36
N THR A 409 -4.13 1.72 16.16
CA THR A 409 -3.54 1.63 17.52
C THR A 409 -4.50 1.07 18.56
N SER A 410 -5.79 0.94 18.26
CA SER A 410 -6.78 0.36 19.17
C SER A 410 -7.92 -0.33 18.44
N LEU A 411 -8.57 -1.27 19.11
CA LEU A 411 -9.72 -1.98 18.56
C LEU A 411 -10.93 -1.05 18.32
N ARG A 412 -11.18 -0.09 19.22
CA ARG A 412 -12.28 0.87 19.05
C ARG A 412 -12.06 1.83 17.87
N ALA A 413 -10.81 2.10 17.50
CA ALA A 413 -10.50 2.83 16.27
C ALA A 413 -10.80 2.00 15.01
N CYS A 414 -10.55 0.69 15.04
CA CYS A 414 -11.00 -0.22 13.97
C CYS A 414 -12.53 -0.22 13.84
N GLU A 415 -13.25 -0.30 14.96
CA GLU A 415 -14.71 -0.21 15.00
C GLU A 415 -15.22 1.11 14.41
N LEU A 416 -14.64 2.24 14.83
CA LEU A 416 -15.01 3.57 14.34
C LEU A 416 -14.92 3.64 12.81
N MET A 417 -13.82 3.18 12.21
CA MET A 417 -13.70 3.20 10.74
C MET A 417 -14.76 2.34 10.07
N MET A 418 -14.96 1.09 10.51
CA MET A 418 -15.96 0.21 9.88
C MET A 418 -17.39 0.75 10.02
N LYS A 419 -17.71 1.35 11.17
CA LYS A 419 -18.98 2.05 11.39
C LYS A 419 -19.13 3.22 10.41
N VAL A 420 -18.09 4.06 10.25
CA VAL A 420 -18.10 5.16 9.29
C VAL A 420 -18.31 4.67 7.86
N LEU A 421 -17.67 3.58 7.45
CA LEU A 421 -17.86 3.00 6.12
C LEU A 421 -19.28 2.47 5.90
N SER A 422 -19.89 1.85 6.92
CA SER A 422 -21.29 1.43 6.87
C SER A 422 -22.26 2.61 6.84
N ASP A 423 -22.08 3.61 7.70
CA ASP A 423 -22.94 4.79 7.79
C ASP A 423 -22.82 5.68 6.55
N GLY A 424 -21.62 5.75 5.98
CA GLY A 424 -21.34 6.37 4.69
C GLY A 424 -21.78 5.52 3.49
N LYS A 425 -22.46 4.39 3.72
CA LYS A 425 -23.14 3.57 2.71
C LYS A 425 -22.25 3.17 1.54
N MET A 426 -21.13 2.51 1.81
CA MET A 426 -20.20 2.01 0.77
C MET A 426 -20.87 1.24 -0.39
N TRP A 427 -22.06 0.64 -0.18
CA TRP A 427 -22.86 -0.01 -1.23
C TRP A 427 -23.50 0.93 -2.26
N GLU A 428 -23.51 2.25 -2.03
CA GLU A 428 -23.94 3.25 -3.01
C GLU A 428 -22.81 3.68 -3.96
N PHE A 429 -21.55 3.33 -3.66
CA PHE A 429 -20.38 3.75 -4.42
C PHE A 429 -19.82 2.68 -5.36
N GLU A 430 -19.93 1.40 -4.99
CA GLU A 430 -19.29 0.29 -5.70
C GLU A 430 -20.30 -0.86 -5.86
N PRO A 431 -20.50 -1.39 -7.08
CA PRO A 431 -21.53 -2.39 -7.34
C PRO A 431 -21.25 -3.74 -6.68
N GLN A 432 -20.01 -3.99 -6.24
CA GLN A 432 -19.65 -5.23 -5.57
C GLN A 432 -20.00 -5.24 -4.08
N ASN A 433 -20.31 -4.07 -3.50
CA ASN A 433 -20.64 -3.96 -2.09
C ASN A 433 -22.07 -4.41 -1.81
N LEU A 434 -22.23 -5.20 -0.76
CA LEU A 434 -23.52 -5.64 -0.25
C LEU A 434 -24.12 -4.56 0.66
N TYR A 435 -25.44 -4.43 0.61
CA TYR A 435 -26.17 -3.64 1.60
C TYR A 435 -25.90 -4.17 3.01
N SER A 436 -25.21 -3.38 3.84
CA SER A 436 -24.73 -3.80 5.16
C SER A 436 -24.62 -2.61 6.13
N PRO A 437 -25.75 -2.10 6.63
CA PRO A 437 -25.75 -1.05 7.65
C PRO A 437 -25.08 -1.55 8.94
N TRP A 438 -24.49 -0.63 9.69
CA TRP A 438 -23.90 -0.95 10.99
C TRP A 438 -25.00 -1.35 11.99
N ARG A 439 -24.79 -2.44 12.71
CA ARG A 439 -25.72 -2.89 13.75
C ARG A 439 -25.20 -2.49 15.13
N THR A 440 -25.92 -1.63 15.82
CA THR A 440 -25.68 -1.39 17.25
C THR A 440 -26.23 -2.58 18.03
N LEU A 441 -25.33 -3.43 18.52
CA LEU A 441 -25.67 -4.63 19.28
C LEU A 441 -25.42 -4.41 20.77
N GLU A 442 -26.37 -4.84 21.60
CA GLU A 442 -26.19 -4.91 23.05
C GLU A 442 -25.73 -6.31 23.45
N PHE A 443 -24.50 -6.42 23.93
CA PHE A 443 -23.95 -7.67 24.40
C PHE A 443 -24.18 -7.84 25.91
N LYS A 444 -25.10 -8.74 26.27
CA LYS A 444 -25.32 -9.10 27.68
C LYS A 444 -24.12 -9.89 28.22
N PRO A 445 -23.64 -9.61 29.46
CA PRO A 445 -22.57 -10.37 30.07
C PRO A 445 -22.92 -11.86 30.12
N ARG A 446 -22.14 -12.70 29.43
CA ARG A 446 -22.28 -14.16 29.46
C ARG A 446 -20.94 -14.84 29.18
N PRO A 447 -20.77 -16.09 29.62
CA PRO A 447 -19.70 -16.95 29.13
C PRO A 447 -19.74 -17.09 27.59
N MET A 448 -18.74 -16.51 26.93
CA MET A 448 -18.46 -16.78 25.51
C MET A 448 -17.86 -18.16 25.29
N ARG A 449 -18.04 -18.69 24.07
CA ARG A 449 -17.57 -19.99 23.62
C ARG A 449 -16.53 -19.82 22.51
N PHE A 450 -15.30 -20.24 22.76
CA PHE A 450 -14.19 -20.14 21.81
C PHE A 450 -13.74 -21.51 21.32
N LEU A 451 -13.47 -21.60 20.02
CA LEU A 451 -12.73 -22.70 19.42
C LEU A 451 -11.31 -22.24 19.12
N ILE A 452 -10.30 -22.96 19.60
CA ILE A 452 -8.90 -22.69 19.29
C ILE A 452 -8.40 -23.73 18.28
N LEU A 453 -8.07 -23.28 17.07
CA LEU A 453 -7.42 -24.11 16.06
C LEU A 453 -5.91 -23.97 16.20
N MET A 454 -5.25 -25.05 16.63
CA MET A 454 -3.81 -25.02 16.90
C MET A 454 -2.95 -25.08 15.63
N THR A 455 -3.50 -25.53 14.50
CA THR A 455 -2.73 -25.74 13.27
C THR A 455 -3.62 -25.68 12.03
N ASP A 456 -3.04 -25.33 10.88
CA ASP A 456 -3.66 -25.49 9.56
C ASP A 456 -3.39 -26.88 8.92
N LEU A 457 -2.67 -27.77 9.63
CA LEU A 457 -2.18 -29.08 9.17
C LEU A 457 -1.19 -29.01 7.99
N VAL A 458 -0.76 -27.82 7.60
CA VAL A 458 0.25 -27.60 6.55
C VAL A 458 1.57 -27.22 7.20
N THR A 459 1.58 -26.24 8.10
CA THR A 459 2.77 -25.74 8.79
C THR A 459 2.52 -25.75 10.29
N THR A 460 3.28 -26.54 11.04
CA THR A 460 3.17 -26.57 12.50
C THR A 460 3.66 -25.22 13.05
N PRO A 461 2.87 -24.52 13.90
CA PRO A 461 3.35 -23.28 14.49
C PRO A 461 4.58 -23.51 15.36
N LEU A 462 5.50 -22.54 15.38
CA LEU A 462 6.67 -22.56 16.24
C LEU A 462 6.26 -22.45 17.71
N PRO A 463 7.11 -22.91 18.64
CA PRO A 463 6.77 -22.99 20.06
C PRO A 463 6.22 -21.70 20.68
N PRO A 464 6.72 -20.47 20.35
CA PRO A 464 6.14 -19.25 20.89
C PRO A 464 4.65 -19.07 20.55
N VAL A 465 4.25 -19.43 19.32
CA VAL A 465 2.87 -19.31 18.85
C VAL A 465 1.98 -20.38 19.49
N GLN A 466 2.48 -21.62 19.62
CA GLN A 466 1.74 -22.69 20.30
C GLN A 466 1.49 -22.37 21.77
N ARG A 467 2.51 -21.85 22.47
CA ARG A 467 2.41 -21.45 23.88
C ARG A 467 1.38 -20.34 24.06
N LEU A 468 1.46 -19.29 23.24
CA LEU A 468 0.49 -18.21 23.26
C LEU A 468 -0.96 -18.73 23.16
N LEU A 469 -1.26 -19.61 22.20
CA LEU A 469 -2.62 -20.16 22.06
C LEU A 469 -3.11 -20.93 23.29
N ARG A 470 -2.24 -21.72 23.94
CA ARG A 470 -2.59 -22.48 25.15
C ARG A 470 -2.71 -21.60 26.38
N GLU A 471 -1.87 -20.58 26.49
CA GLU A 471 -1.98 -19.55 27.52
C GLU A 471 -3.31 -18.81 27.39
N THR A 472 -3.68 -18.37 26.19
CA THR A 472 -4.98 -17.74 25.91
C THR A 472 -6.13 -18.67 26.27
N ALA A 473 -6.05 -19.97 25.96
CA ALA A 473 -7.06 -20.95 26.36
C ALA A 473 -7.27 -20.96 27.87
N THR A 474 -6.17 -21.03 28.62
CA THR A 474 -6.15 -21.08 30.09
C THR A 474 -6.71 -19.79 30.68
N GLN A 475 -6.29 -18.63 30.14
CA GLN A 475 -6.74 -17.33 30.61
C GLN A 475 -8.25 -17.13 30.36
N LEU A 476 -8.75 -17.50 29.17
CA LEU A 476 -10.19 -17.45 28.86
C LEU A 476 -11.01 -18.35 29.79
N GLN A 477 -10.55 -19.58 30.03
CA GLN A 477 -11.19 -20.51 30.97
C GLN A 477 -11.21 -19.96 32.39
N SER A 478 -10.12 -19.32 32.85
CA SER A 478 -10.05 -18.72 34.19
C SER A 478 -11.04 -17.57 34.39
N ARG A 479 -11.51 -16.96 33.30
CA ARG A 479 -12.53 -15.90 33.29
C ARG A 479 -13.95 -16.44 33.08
N GLY A 480 -14.12 -17.76 33.11
CA GLY A 480 -15.43 -18.41 32.99
C GLY A 480 -15.90 -18.63 31.55
N HIS A 481 -15.09 -18.36 30.53
CA HIS A 481 -15.41 -18.69 29.15
C HIS A 481 -15.26 -20.19 28.88
N LYS A 482 -16.01 -20.71 27.91
CA LYS A 482 -15.88 -22.08 27.43
C LYS A 482 -14.89 -22.13 26.29
N VAL A 483 -13.89 -22.99 26.38
CA VAL A 483 -12.85 -23.10 25.35
C VAL A 483 -12.70 -24.55 24.93
N VAL A 484 -12.71 -24.78 23.62
CA VAL A 484 -12.35 -26.06 23.01
C VAL A 484 -11.07 -25.88 22.22
N VAL A 485 -10.03 -26.64 22.55
CA VAL A 485 -8.76 -26.63 21.82
C VAL A 485 -8.74 -27.82 20.86
N LEU A 486 -8.52 -27.55 19.57
CA LEU A 486 -8.32 -28.59 18.55
C LEU A 486 -6.86 -28.63 18.11
N ASP A 487 -6.11 -29.54 18.73
CA ASP A 487 -4.75 -29.90 18.29
C ASP A 487 -4.73 -30.56 16.92
N LYS A 488 -5.80 -31.30 16.59
CA LYS A 488 -5.96 -32.02 15.33
C LYS A 488 -7.30 -31.62 14.69
N PRO A 489 -7.34 -30.50 13.95
CA PRO A 489 -8.55 -30.10 13.26
C PRO A 489 -8.92 -31.11 12.14
N PRO A 490 -10.16 -31.06 11.63
CA PRO A 490 -10.58 -31.95 10.55
C PRO A 490 -9.69 -31.86 9.31
N SER A 491 -9.49 -32.98 8.62
CA SER A 491 -8.51 -33.12 7.54
C SER A 491 -8.77 -32.22 6.33
N PHE A 492 -9.96 -31.64 6.16
CA PHE A 492 -10.23 -30.68 5.09
C PHE A 492 -9.48 -29.36 5.29
N VAL A 493 -9.10 -28.99 6.53
CA VAL A 493 -8.40 -27.73 6.83
C VAL A 493 -7.09 -27.63 6.05
N LYS A 494 -6.34 -28.74 5.91
CA LYS A 494 -5.10 -28.81 5.13
C LYS A 494 -5.26 -28.44 3.66
N GLN A 495 -6.49 -28.50 3.13
CA GLN A 495 -6.78 -28.21 1.72
C GLN A 495 -7.05 -26.72 1.48
N LEU A 496 -7.40 -25.95 2.51
CA LEU A 496 -7.83 -24.54 2.37
C LEU A 496 -6.72 -23.66 1.78
N HIS A 497 -5.51 -23.74 2.33
CA HIS A 497 -4.38 -22.93 1.84
C HIS A 497 -4.03 -23.29 0.38
N GLY A 498 -3.83 -24.58 0.09
CA GLY A 498 -3.51 -25.03 -1.27
C GLY A 498 -4.58 -24.68 -2.29
N HIS A 499 -5.86 -24.72 -1.89
CA HIS A 499 -6.96 -24.29 -2.75
C HIS A 499 -6.99 -22.77 -2.93
N SER A 500 -6.63 -22.00 -1.90
CA SER A 500 -6.54 -20.53 -1.99
C SER A 500 -5.51 -20.08 -3.01
N ASN A 501 -4.33 -20.71 -3.02
CA ASN A 501 -3.30 -20.43 -4.02
C ASN A 501 -3.81 -20.70 -5.45
N LYS A 502 -4.56 -21.80 -5.66
CA LYS A 502 -5.11 -22.14 -6.98
C LYS A 502 -6.14 -21.12 -7.47
N ILE A 503 -7.00 -20.61 -6.57
CA ILE A 503 -7.98 -19.58 -6.92
C ILE A 503 -7.30 -18.23 -7.17
N MET A 504 -6.27 -17.87 -6.41
CA MET A 504 -5.53 -16.63 -6.65
C MET A 504 -4.72 -16.66 -7.96
N SER A 505 -4.37 -17.85 -8.46
CA SER A 505 -3.58 -18.01 -9.69
C SER A 505 -4.42 -18.21 -10.96
N ILE A 506 -5.75 -18.02 -10.93
CA ILE A 506 -6.63 -18.31 -12.08
C ILE A 506 -6.29 -17.51 -13.34
N GLU A 507 -5.66 -16.36 -13.20
CA GLU A 507 -5.33 -15.48 -14.33
C GLU A 507 -4.00 -15.84 -15.02
N GLY A 508 -3.25 -16.81 -14.49
CA GLY A 508 -1.99 -17.25 -15.08
C GLY A 508 -0.83 -16.26 -14.93
N GLY A 509 -0.99 -15.18 -14.17
CA GLY A 509 0.09 -14.24 -13.83
C GLY A 509 0.58 -13.34 -14.98
N ALA A 510 0.00 -13.46 -16.17
CA ALA A 510 0.36 -12.63 -17.32
C ALA A 510 0.11 -11.15 -17.06
N TRP A 511 -1.09 -10.79 -16.57
CA TRP A 511 -1.48 -9.40 -16.28
C TRP A 511 -0.47 -8.67 -15.39
N ALA A 512 -0.14 -9.25 -14.23
CA ALA A 512 0.86 -8.68 -13.33
C ALA A 512 2.28 -8.68 -13.93
N SER A 513 2.62 -9.65 -14.77
CA SER A 513 3.93 -9.69 -15.43
C SER A 513 4.05 -8.67 -16.56
N ASP A 514 2.95 -8.34 -17.25
CA ASP A 514 2.93 -7.36 -18.35
C ASP A 514 3.37 -5.98 -17.84
N PHE A 515 2.87 -5.55 -16.67
CA PHE A 515 3.33 -4.30 -16.02
C PHE A 515 4.82 -4.28 -15.70
N LEU A 516 5.40 -5.41 -15.28
CA LEU A 516 6.84 -5.48 -15.00
C LEU A 516 7.64 -5.42 -16.31
N ASP A 517 7.18 -6.13 -17.33
CA ASP A 517 7.82 -6.21 -18.64
C ASP A 517 7.76 -4.87 -19.39
N GLU A 518 6.73 -4.03 -19.16
CA GLU A 518 6.60 -2.68 -19.73
C GLU A 518 7.83 -1.79 -19.45
N THR A 519 8.40 -1.89 -18.25
CA THR A 519 9.55 -1.08 -17.82
C THR A 519 10.86 -1.88 -17.73
N GLY A 520 10.78 -3.20 -17.94
CA GLY A 520 11.89 -4.13 -17.74
C GLY A 520 12.32 -4.29 -16.28
N GLU A 521 11.47 -3.92 -15.32
CA GLU A 521 11.82 -3.98 -13.89
C GLU A 521 11.99 -5.44 -13.42
N PRO A 522 13.03 -5.75 -12.62
CA PRO A 522 13.25 -7.09 -12.10
C PRO A 522 12.22 -7.44 -11.02
N LYS A 523 12.01 -8.74 -10.82
CA LYS A 523 11.17 -9.25 -9.73
C LYS A 523 11.95 -9.25 -8.42
N VAL A 524 11.39 -8.67 -7.36
CA VAL A 524 11.96 -8.78 -6.00
C VAL A 524 12.03 -10.24 -5.54
N PRO A 525 12.92 -10.60 -4.58
CA PRO A 525 13.14 -12.00 -4.17
C PRO A 525 11.87 -12.79 -3.82
N TRP A 526 10.87 -12.13 -3.24
CA TRP A 526 9.58 -12.75 -2.93
C TRP A 526 8.75 -13.13 -4.16
N VAL A 527 8.69 -12.20 -5.11
CA VAL A 527 7.84 -12.23 -6.30
C VAL A 527 8.45 -13.18 -7.34
N ALA A 528 9.78 -13.17 -7.50
CA ALA A 528 10.49 -13.96 -8.51
C ALA A 528 10.10 -15.46 -8.57
N PRO A 529 10.06 -16.23 -7.45
CA PRO A 529 9.67 -17.64 -7.50
C PRO A 529 8.15 -17.87 -7.58
N ARG A 530 7.31 -16.84 -7.35
CA ARG A 530 5.86 -16.97 -7.18
C ARG A 530 5.05 -16.42 -8.36
N LEU A 531 5.50 -15.32 -8.97
CA LEU A 531 4.88 -14.73 -10.15
C LEU A 531 5.49 -15.33 -11.41
N LYS A 532 4.81 -16.32 -11.97
CA LYS A 532 5.17 -16.98 -13.22
C LYS A 532 4.06 -16.80 -14.24
N ARG A 533 4.44 -16.65 -15.50
CA ARG A 533 3.50 -16.72 -16.63
C ARG A 533 3.09 -18.18 -16.83
N GLY A 534 1.79 -18.42 -16.87
CA GLY A 534 1.18 -19.70 -17.17
C GLY A 534 -0.18 -19.49 -17.83
N ASP A 535 -0.82 -20.59 -18.23
CA ASP A 535 -2.12 -20.50 -18.89
C ASP A 535 -3.20 -20.09 -17.88
N PRO A 536 -4.05 -19.10 -18.22
CA PRO A 536 -5.22 -18.79 -17.41
C PRO A 536 -6.17 -19.99 -17.35
N ALA A 537 -6.87 -20.13 -16.22
CA ALA A 537 -7.85 -21.19 -16.04
C ALA A 537 -8.99 -21.05 -17.07
N ASN A 538 -9.23 -22.10 -17.85
CA ASN A 538 -10.41 -22.16 -18.71
C ASN A 538 -11.71 -22.27 -17.89
N LEU A 539 -12.86 -22.05 -18.54
CA LEU A 539 -14.17 -22.04 -17.87
C LEU A 539 -14.46 -23.34 -17.09
N LYS A 540 -14.11 -24.50 -17.66
CA LYS A 540 -14.27 -25.80 -16.98
C LYS A 540 -13.46 -25.83 -15.68
N LYS A 541 -12.20 -25.39 -15.74
CA LYS A 541 -11.32 -25.36 -14.57
C LYS A 541 -11.84 -24.40 -13.50
N LEU A 542 -12.37 -23.25 -13.92
CA LEU A 542 -12.98 -22.28 -13.00
C LEU A 542 -14.19 -22.88 -12.26
N TYR A 543 -15.06 -23.62 -12.95
CA TYR A 543 -16.17 -24.33 -12.31
C TYR A 543 -15.69 -25.38 -11.31
N GLU A 544 -14.68 -26.19 -11.65
CA GLU A 544 -14.10 -27.17 -10.73
C GLU A 544 -13.54 -26.52 -9.46
N LEU A 545 -12.83 -25.39 -9.62
CA LEU A 545 -12.26 -24.66 -8.49
C LEU A 545 -13.35 -24.08 -7.58
N ASN A 546 -14.41 -23.52 -8.16
CA ASN A 546 -15.54 -22.98 -7.41
C ASN A 546 -16.37 -24.07 -6.73
N GLN A 547 -16.61 -25.20 -7.40
CA GLN A 547 -17.26 -26.36 -6.78
C GLN A 547 -16.48 -26.83 -5.54
N LYS A 548 -15.15 -26.95 -5.65
CA LYS A 548 -14.31 -27.35 -4.51
C LYS A 548 -14.30 -26.29 -3.40
N LYS A 549 -14.35 -25.00 -3.75
CA LYS A 549 -14.52 -23.91 -2.77
C LYS A 549 -15.81 -24.11 -1.97
N VAL A 550 -16.94 -24.33 -2.65
CA VAL A 550 -18.26 -24.57 -2.00
C VAL A 550 -18.22 -25.82 -1.10
N GLU A 551 -17.58 -26.90 -1.55
CA GLU A 551 -17.42 -28.12 -0.74
C GLU A 551 -16.64 -27.85 0.56
N LEU A 552 -15.51 -27.14 0.46
CA LEU A 552 -14.64 -26.84 1.61
C LEU A 552 -15.30 -25.84 2.57
N THR A 553 -15.96 -24.80 2.06
CA THR A 553 -16.67 -23.82 2.90
C THR A 553 -17.86 -24.47 3.60
N SER A 554 -18.59 -25.37 2.94
CA SER A 554 -19.69 -26.13 3.54
C SER A 554 -19.21 -27.04 4.67
N GLN A 555 -18.03 -27.67 4.53
CA GLN A 555 -17.41 -28.44 5.61
C GLN A 555 -16.98 -27.53 6.77
N ALA A 556 -16.42 -26.35 6.46
CA ALA A 556 -15.95 -25.39 7.45
C ALA A 556 -17.08 -24.83 8.32
N LEU A 557 -18.31 -24.70 7.80
CA LEU A 557 -19.46 -24.29 8.61
C LEU A 557 -19.69 -25.17 9.84
N LYS A 558 -19.30 -26.45 9.78
CA LYS A 558 -19.40 -27.38 10.91
C LYS A 558 -18.47 -27.03 12.06
N LEU A 559 -17.38 -26.29 11.81
CA LEU A 559 -16.46 -25.83 12.87
C LEU A 559 -17.13 -24.86 13.85
N TRP A 560 -18.20 -24.17 13.44
CA TRP A 560 -18.95 -23.27 14.32
C TRP A 560 -19.81 -24.01 15.33
N LYS A 561 -20.00 -25.33 15.19
CA LYS A 561 -20.81 -26.14 16.09
C LYS A 561 -19.90 -26.89 17.05
N SER A 562 -20.17 -26.75 18.34
CA SER A 562 -19.52 -27.54 19.37
C SER A 562 -20.26 -28.87 19.61
N ASN A 563 -19.60 -29.84 20.27
CA ASN A 563 -20.14 -31.18 20.50
C ASN A 563 -21.43 -31.20 21.33
N ASP A 564 -21.68 -30.18 22.14
CA ASP A 564 -22.91 -30.03 22.94
C ASP A 564 -24.07 -29.39 22.14
N GLY A 565 -23.90 -29.20 20.83
CA GLY A 565 -24.91 -28.63 19.93
C GLY A 565 -24.93 -27.10 19.87
N ASN A 566 -24.23 -26.41 20.77
CA ASN A 566 -24.19 -24.94 20.77
C ASN A 566 -23.13 -24.39 19.81
N ASP A 567 -23.35 -23.16 19.37
CA ASP A 567 -22.40 -22.46 18.51
C ASP A 567 -21.19 -21.94 19.30
N PHE A 568 -20.03 -21.91 18.64
CA PHE A 568 -18.94 -21.03 19.05
C PHE A 568 -19.26 -19.59 18.67
N ASP A 569 -18.84 -18.67 19.54
CA ASP A 569 -18.95 -17.22 19.32
C ASP A 569 -17.80 -16.72 18.43
N ALA A 570 -16.60 -17.28 18.61
CA ALA A 570 -15.44 -16.97 17.78
C ALA A 570 -14.48 -18.16 17.68
N ILE A 571 -13.66 -18.14 16.62
CA ILE A 571 -12.54 -19.05 16.44
C ILE A 571 -11.24 -18.26 16.65
N ILE A 572 -10.29 -18.84 17.38
CA ILE A 572 -8.94 -18.30 17.58
C ILE A 572 -7.95 -19.21 16.85
N CYS A 573 -7.04 -18.62 16.10
CA CYS A 573 -5.97 -19.35 15.43
C CYS A 573 -4.71 -18.47 15.30
N PRO A 574 -3.56 -19.01 14.85
CA PRO A 574 -2.41 -18.19 14.53
C PRO A 574 -2.71 -17.18 13.43
N VAL A 575 -1.99 -16.04 13.43
CA VAL A 575 -1.84 -15.19 12.23
C VAL A 575 -0.78 -15.79 11.30
N ALA A 576 0.32 -16.31 11.88
CA ALA A 576 1.43 -16.94 11.18
C ALA A 576 1.96 -18.12 12.00
N PRO A 577 2.66 -19.10 11.38
CA PRO A 577 3.24 -20.23 12.10
C PRO A 577 4.53 -19.87 12.85
N HIS A 578 4.93 -18.60 12.91
CA HIS A 578 6.19 -18.16 13.51
C HIS A 578 6.01 -16.73 14.08
N PRO A 579 6.87 -16.27 15.01
CA PRO A 579 6.98 -14.84 15.35
C PRO A 579 7.43 -14.01 14.14
N THR A 580 7.51 -12.69 14.27
CA THR A 580 7.93 -11.82 13.16
C THR A 580 9.36 -12.14 12.72
N PRO A 581 9.58 -12.57 11.46
CA PRO A 581 10.91 -12.92 10.98
C PRO A 581 11.67 -11.73 10.42
N GLN A 582 12.92 -11.96 10.04
CA GLN A 582 13.69 -11.02 9.24
C GLN A 582 13.00 -10.74 7.88
N PRO A 583 13.30 -9.59 7.25
CA PRO A 583 12.96 -9.33 5.85
C PRO A 583 13.23 -10.53 4.92
N ASP A 584 12.37 -10.71 3.92
CA ASP A 584 12.40 -11.80 2.91
C ASP A 584 12.27 -13.25 3.45
N ALA A 585 12.22 -13.45 4.77
CA ALA A 585 12.20 -14.78 5.38
C ALA A 585 10.78 -15.34 5.62
N TRP A 586 9.74 -14.50 5.63
CA TRP A 586 8.34 -14.94 5.74
C TRP A 586 8.09 -16.10 4.77
N ASN A 587 7.45 -17.21 5.09
CA ASN A 587 7.43 -18.35 4.15
C ASN A 587 6.09 -18.54 3.42
N GLY A 588 4.94 -18.35 4.07
CA GLY A 588 3.64 -18.57 3.46
C GLY A 588 2.46 -17.88 4.18
N ALA A 589 1.30 -17.91 3.52
CA ALA A 589 0.07 -17.24 3.97
C ALA A 589 -0.97 -18.20 4.57
N GLY A 590 -0.59 -19.43 4.97
CA GLY A 590 -1.52 -20.52 5.29
C GLY A 590 -2.65 -20.13 6.24
N TYR A 591 -2.29 -19.58 7.40
CA TYR A 591 -3.21 -19.22 8.46
C TYR A 591 -4.14 -18.05 8.15
N THR A 592 -3.69 -17.10 7.33
CA THR A 592 -4.52 -15.96 6.93
C THR A 592 -5.35 -16.28 5.69
N SER A 593 -4.75 -16.90 4.67
CA SER A 593 -5.39 -17.19 3.39
C SER A 593 -6.48 -18.26 3.49
N MET A 594 -6.39 -19.18 4.46
CA MET A 594 -7.50 -20.09 4.75
C MET A 594 -8.75 -19.33 5.20
N ILE A 595 -8.61 -18.23 5.94
CA ILE A 595 -9.74 -17.41 6.39
C ILE A 595 -10.28 -16.55 5.24
N ASN A 596 -9.42 -16.07 4.32
CA ASN A 596 -9.88 -15.42 3.09
C ASN A 596 -10.67 -16.38 2.19
N MET A 597 -10.23 -17.65 2.06
CA MET A 597 -10.96 -18.69 1.31
C MET A 597 -12.37 -18.91 1.87
N LEU A 598 -12.49 -18.90 3.20
CA LEU A 598 -13.76 -19.07 3.90
C LEU A 598 -14.64 -17.82 3.89
N ASP A 599 -14.07 -16.68 3.51
CA ASP A 599 -14.73 -15.38 3.51
C ASP A 599 -15.37 -15.03 4.87
N TRP A 600 -14.62 -15.31 5.94
CA TRP A 600 -14.99 -14.96 7.30
C TRP A 600 -14.27 -13.68 7.71
N PRO A 601 -14.90 -12.75 8.45
CA PRO A 601 -14.20 -11.61 8.99
C PRO A 601 -13.23 -12.07 10.08
N SER A 602 -12.11 -11.39 10.19
CA SER A 602 -11.08 -11.74 11.17
C SER A 602 -10.20 -10.56 11.51
N GLY A 603 -9.76 -10.47 12.76
CA GLY A 603 -8.81 -9.46 13.19
C GLY A 603 -7.57 -10.04 13.85
N ALA A 604 -6.47 -9.30 13.75
CA ALA A 604 -5.26 -9.53 14.51
C ALA A 604 -5.28 -8.64 15.75
N ILE A 605 -5.02 -9.23 16.92
CA ILE A 605 -4.84 -8.51 18.19
C ILE A 605 -3.45 -8.80 18.76
N PRO A 606 -2.73 -7.78 19.28
CA PRO A 606 -1.45 -8.01 19.92
C PRO A 606 -1.64 -8.63 21.31
N ALA A 607 -0.80 -9.60 21.69
CA ALA A 607 -0.93 -10.33 22.94
C ALA A 607 0.22 -10.06 23.91
N ARG A 608 1.44 -10.51 23.59
CA ARG A 608 2.65 -10.31 24.41
C ARG A 608 3.89 -10.46 23.55
N ASN A 609 5.06 -10.17 24.12
CA ASN A 609 6.33 -10.40 23.43
C ASN A 609 6.78 -11.86 23.55
N VAL A 610 7.62 -12.29 22.61
CA VAL A 610 8.38 -13.55 22.72
C VAL A 610 9.34 -13.47 23.90
N THR A 611 9.35 -14.53 24.69
CA THR A 611 10.21 -14.70 25.88
C THR A 611 11.29 -15.75 25.64
N ARG A 612 12.30 -15.80 26.52
CA ARG A 612 13.35 -16.83 26.48
C ARG A 612 12.76 -18.24 26.58
N GLU A 613 11.78 -18.44 27.47
CA GLU A 613 11.09 -19.73 27.65
C GLU A 613 10.41 -20.21 26.36
N ASP A 614 9.89 -19.28 25.55
CA ASP A 614 9.28 -19.64 24.27
C ASP A 614 10.30 -20.20 23.28
N LEU A 615 11.56 -19.74 23.33
CA LEU A 615 12.64 -20.18 22.45
C LEU A 615 13.29 -21.51 22.88
N GLU A 616 13.14 -21.86 24.15
CA GLU A 616 13.64 -23.10 24.75
C GLU A 616 12.62 -24.24 24.68
N ALA A 617 11.35 -23.91 24.41
CA ALA A 617 10.30 -24.90 24.27
C ALA A 617 10.55 -25.84 23.06
N PRO A 618 10.21 -27.14 23.18
CA PRO A 618 10.50 -28.12 22.14
C PRO A 618 9.67 -27.86 20.89
N LEU A 619 10.28 -28.09 19.72
CA LEU A 619 9.54 -28.15 18.46
C LEU A 619 8.52 -29.30 18.52
N GLY A 620 7.25 -29.01 18.22
CA GLY A 620 6.20 -30.01 18.10
C GLY A 620 6.39 -30.95 16.90
N SER A 621 5.44 -31.86 16.70
CA SER A 621 5.43 -32.81 15.57
C SER A 621 5.44 -32.09 14.22
N GLU A 622 6.25 -32.59 13.28
CA GLU A 622 6.27 -32.11 11.90
C GLU A 622 5.06 -32.60 11.09
N THR A 623 4.65 -31.83 10.10
CA THR A 623 3.60 -32.21 9.15
C THR A 623 4.16 -32.93 7.91
N GLY A 624 5.47 -32.79 7.67
CA GLY A 624 6.15 -33.33 6.49
C GLY A 624 5.99 -32.50 5.21
N THR A 625 5.37 -31.32 5.27
CA THR A 625 5.27 -30.44 4.09
C THR A 625 6.55 -29.62 3.86
N SER A 626 6.76 -29.13 2.64
CA SER A 626 7.88 -28.23 2.34
C SER A 626 7.82 -26.91 3.11
N TRP A 627 6.61 -26.39 3.37
CA TRP A 627 6.40 -25.18 4.16
C TRP A 627 6.81 -25.39 5.62
N ASP A 628 6.43 -26.52 6.21
CA ASP A 628 6.81 -26.90 7.57
C ASP A 628 8.32 -27.11 7.71
N LYS A 629 8.94 -27.75 6.71
CA LYS A 629 10.40 -27.90 6.67
C LYS A 629 11.09 -26.54 6.72
N ILE A 630 10.67 -25.58 5.89
CA ILE A 630 11.23 -24.20 5.89
C ILE A 630 11.00 -23.52 7.25
N ASN A 631 9.80 -23.68 7.82
CA ASN A 631 9.45 -23.10 9.13
C ASN A 631 10.36 -23.62 10.26
N ARG A 632 10.65 -24.93 10.26
CA ARG A 632 11.42 -25.59 11.32
C ARG A 632 12.92 -25.51 11.13
N THR A 633 13.42 -25.30 9.91
CA THR A 633 14.86 -25.14 9.65
C THR A 633 15.19 -23.65 9.50
N LYS A 634 14.91 -23.05 8.34
CA LYS A 634 15.37 -21.70 8.00
C LYS A 634 14.91 -20.62 8.98
N LEU A 635 13.68 -20.73 9.47
CA LEU A 635 13.09 -19.74 10.37
C LEU A 635 13.46 -20.00 11.83
N TRP A 636 13.41 -21.25 12.28
CA TRP A 636 13.74 -21.58 13.68
C TRP A 636 15.24 -21.63 13.98
N GLU A 637 16.12 -21.82 13.00
CA GLU A 637 17.58 -21.74 13.19
C GLU A 637 17.99 -20.36 13.72
N ASN A 638 17.32 -19.29 13.29
CA ASN A 638 17.55 -17.91 13.73
C ASN A 638 16.59 -17.48 14.85
N LYS A 639 16.15 -18.41 15.71
CA LYS A 639 15.13 -18.14 16.74
C LYS A 639 15.47 -17.02 17.72
N GLU A 640 16.75 -16.69 17.89
CA GLU A 640 17.20 -15.60 18.75
C GLU A 640 16.70 -14.23 18.27
N ASP A 641 16.49 -14.05 16.96
CA ASP A 641 15.96 -12.80 16.39
C ASP A 641 14.52 -12.53 16.81
N TYR A 642 13.80 -13.56 17.26
CA TYR A 642 12.43 -13.43 17.71
C TYR A 642 12.32 -12.84 19.11
N LEU A 643 13.37 -12.85 19.92
CA LEU A 643 13.30 -12.43 21.31
C LEU A 643 12.82 -10.98 21.42
N GLY A 644 11.77 -10.76 22.22
CA GLY A 644 11.18 -9.42 22.38
C GLY A 644 10.26 -8.97 21.23
N SER A 645 10.19 -9.71 20.12
CA SER A 645 9.24 -9.43 19.02
C SER A 645 7.79 -9.66 19.48
N PRO A 646 6.80 -8.92 18.91
CA PRO A 646 5.40 -9.08 19.27
C PRO A 646 4.83 -10.43 18.80
N LEU A 647 3.98 -11.02 19.63
CA LEU A 647 3.08 -12.11 19.25
C LEU A 647 1.65 -11.61 19.23
N SER A 648 0.89 -12.09 18.24
CA SER A 648 -0.51 -11.72 18.02
C SER A 648 -1.38 -12.95 17.79
N LEU A 649 -2.66 -12.80 18.09
CA LEU A 649 -3.71 -13.80 17.84
C LEU A 649 -4.57 -13.37 16.65
N GLN A 650 -5.04 -14.34 15.88
CA GLN A 650 -6.10 -14.14 14.90
C GLN A 650 -7.43 -14.57 15.49
N ILE A 651 -8.37 -13.63 15.58
CA ILE A 651 -9.75 -13.88 16.01
C ILE A 651 -10.64 -13.85 14.78
N VAL A 652 -11.49 -14.86 14.63
CA VAL A 652 -12.32 -15.06 13.44
C VAL A 652 -13.79 -15.08 13.86
N GLY A 653 -14.61 -14.32 13.15
CA GLY A 653 -16.06 -14.23 13.33
C GLY A 653 -16.81 -14.93 12.20
N LYS A 654 -18.13 -14.99 12.32
CA LYS A 654 -18.99 -15.52 11.25
C LYS A 654 -19.10 -14.50 10.12
N LYS A 655 -19.33 -15.00 8.90
CA LYS A 655 -19.51 -14.17 7.70
C LYS A 655 -20.58 -13.08 7.95
N MET A 656 -20.25 -11.83 7.60
CA MET A 656 -21.09 -10.62 7.80
C MET A 656 -21.45 -10.30 9.27
N GLN A 657 -20.66 -10.78 10.24
CA GLN A 657 -20.83 -10.55 11.68
C GLN A 657 -19.60 -9.85 12.29
N GLU A 658 -19.17 -8.75 11.66
CA GLU A 658 -18.04 -7.94 12.12
C GLU A 658 -18.29 -7.33 13.50
N GLU A 659 -19.53 -6.95 13.83
CA GLU A 659 -19.87 -6.39 15.14
C GLU A 659 -19.71 -7.43 16.26
N GLU A 660 -20.13 -8.67 16.03
CA GLU A 660 -19.89 -9.79 16.94
C GLU A 660 -18.41 -10.19 17.01
N LEU A 661 -17.69 -10.12 15.88
CA LEU A 661 -16.24 -10.32 15.85
C LEU A 661 -15.53 -9.29 16.74
N LEU A 662 -15.85 -8.00 16.62
CA LEU A 662 -15.25 -6.96 17.43
C LEU A 662 -15.49 -7.19 18.93
N HIS A 663 -16.71 -7.59 19.30
CA HIS A 663 -16.99 -7.96 20.68
C HIS A 663 -16.14 -9.15 21.15
N ALA A 664 -16.02 -10.21 20.34
CA ALA A 664 -15.15 -11.34 20.66
C ALA A 664 -13.68 -10.93 20.76
N MET A 665 -13.21 -10.06 19.86
CA MET A 665 -11.86 -9.50 19.91
C MET A 665 -11.64 -8.72 21.21
N GLN A 666 -12.59 -7.88 21.61
CA GLN A 666 -12.51 -7.11 22.86
C GLN A 666 -12.38 -8.04 24.07
N VAL A 667 -13.22 -9.08 24.16
CA VAL A 667 -13.16 -10.06 25.26
C VAL A 667 -11.80 -10.76 25.30
N VAL A 668 -11.25 -11.17 24.15
CA VAL A 668 -9.91 -11.78 24.12
C VAL A 668 -8.83 -10.75 24.47
N ASP A 669 -8.96 -9.50 24.00
CA ASP A 669 -8.04 -8.39 24.27
C ASP A 669 -7.90 -8.11 25.77
N GLU A 670 -9.04 -8.03 26.47
CA GLU A 670 -9.11 -7.83 27.93
C GLU A 670 -8.43 -8.96 28.70
N VAL A 671 -8.48 -10.18 28.16
CA VAL A 671 -7.86 -11.36 28.77
C VAL A 671 -6.35 -11.36 28.57
N VAL A 672 -5.86 -11.06 27.36
CA VAL A 672 -4.42 -11.13 27.05
C VAL A 672 -3.65 -9.85 27.41
N SER A 673 -4.33 -8.70 27.51
CA SER A 673 -3.73 -7.40 27.87
C SER A 673 -3.06 -7.39 29.25
N GLY A 674 -3.46 -8.30 30.16
CA GLY A 674 -2.81 -8.54 31.44
C GLY A 674 -1.34 -8.96 31.32
N THR A 675 -0.95 -9.53 30.18
CA THR A 675 0.39 -10.09 29.90
C THR A 675 1.22 -9.28 28.92
N ARG A 676 0.71 -8.15 28.43
CA ARG A 676 1.44 -7.26 27.51
C ARG A 676 2.66 -6.66 28.19
N GLY A 677 3.82 -6.80 27.55
CA GLY A 677 5.01 -6.02 27.91
C GLY A 677 4.76 -4.53 27.67
N ALA A 678 5.49 -3.66 28.37
CA ALA A 678 5.34 -2.19 28.28
C ALA A 678 5.39 -1.65 26.83
N ALA A 679 6.16 -2.31 25.94
CA ALA A 679 6.26 -1.93 24.53
C ALA A 679 4.98 -2.15 23.69
N ILE A 680 4.07 -3.06 24.12
CA ILE A 680 2.78 -3.36 23.47
C ILE A 680 1.62 -2.73 24.26
N ARG A 681 1.77 -2.57 25.58
CA ARG A 681 0.72 -2.06 26.46
C ARG A 681 0.44 -0.60 26.09
N ASP A 682 -0.70 -0.39 25.44
CA ASP A 682 -1.31 0.89 25.08
C ASP A 682 -0.64 1.68 23.96
N HIS A 683 0.42 1.14 23.34
CA HIS A 683 1.25 1.90 22.40
C HIS A 683 1.67 3.27 22.97
N LYS A 684 1.70 3.45 24.30
CA LYS A 684 2.17 4.69 24.92
C LYS A 684 3.68 4.54 25.10
N LEU A 685 4.44 5.46 24.50
CA LEU A 685 5.91 5.43 24.49
C LEU A 685 6.51 6.00 25.77
#